data_AF-A0A2E9WNB9-F1
#
_entry.id   AF-A0A2E9WNB9-F1
#
_cell.length_a   1.000
_cell.length_b   1.000
_cell.length_c   1.000
_cell.angle_alpha   90.00
_cell.angle_beta   90.00
_cell.angle_gamma   90.00
#
_symmetry.space_group_name_H-M   'P 1'
#
loop_
_entity.id
_entity.type
_entity.pdbx_description
1 polymer ?
#
loop_
_entity_poly.entity_id
_entity_poly.type
_entity_poly.pdbx_seq_one_letter_code
_entity_poly.pdbx_strand_id
1 'polypeptide(L)'
;MRHLYSLAAILALEAPLSAQFPSGYVDELVVNTPNAAVGITHDGNDRMYVWTALGEVHFLLNGVLNPLVDIKEEVGRWNDLGMCGFALHPDFLLNGYMYLYYVVDRHHLLYYGTPQYDPNSNLYNSATIGRVTRYTADANTGFKTLVPGSRTILLGDQIDNGVPIVSTSHGTGGIGFGTDGTLLVAAGDGASFFFVDTGNPGAGSFVTQALSDGIIRSEEAVGAFRSQMIGSLNGKILRLDPDTGLGLPSNPFYEPSDPGSVQSRVWTLGLRNPFRFDIRPGTGSTDPSAGDPGSIYLGDVGWNDWEEMDVVSEAGMNMGWPLFEGLTRQEDYVAALTENRDAPNPLYDGVTCLQQYFYFQDLIKQEREDHNPSFRNPCDNSVAIPPTTPTFMHRRPRLEWSHWNTKAYVPIFLNGLARRSLLGSTGCPVDGNPFKGNSATGGLTLSGKGFGAPYKGQYFIGDWGANWVRSLVFDTQDVLQQVLEFGILVRPVTFEEERSLGDLLYIPWSLNQVRRIRYTGDSNAPPQSVPLADAPYGPSPRTLQLDGTASFDPEGGDVSFLWQFPDGSTSTEPSPRIALDNPGGLPTTQVVSLTVTDVKGATDNTLLNVHIDNTPPVVDITSVQNGSQYSTTDLTYVNLAASVSDAEHGPTDLSYLWQVYLVHDNHKHLGDEFFTQTAQAILFPSSCSGTSYAYEVRLIVTDADGLQTTDSVYLFPDCASSGSVAITSPASGAVINPGSIVDIQAQTTGAINRVDTWVNGDQLLGMDYTPPYQLSWSTDTPGSYVLNALAMVDNEGSVCSLGVPIQVRQPTRVTTSVARIRDDGQENKMNGAVVRNGAELDLGLHKTTPTLVGLRMSLDVPPGATITGAWIQFSAQDRSTLGSQLSVTAEASDRARPIRKAAYGLSSRPRTTAEVVWKPGIWRYAGARGARQATPDLSPLLQELVDRPGWQSGNHALLLFEGFGQRRAQAFQKGDHYEPTLVVEYVQ
;
A
#
# COMPACT_ATOMS: atom_id res chain seq x y z
N MET A 1 -15.06 27.41 15.07
CA MET A 1 -15.90 26.96 16.22
C MET A 1 -17.21 26.39 15.66
N ARG A 2 -17.57 25.15 16.08
CA ARG A 2 -18.82 24.37 15.83
C ARG A 2 -18.75 23.21 14.81
N HIS A 3 -18.71 21.99 15.40
CA HIS A 3 -19.28 20.71 14.92
C HIS A 3 -18.56 20.03 13.73
N LEU A 4 -18.40 18.72 13.62
CA LEU A 4 -18.43 17.54 14.50
C LEU A 4 -18.05 16.39 13.53
N TYR A 5 -17.02 15.60 13.84
CA TYR A 5 -17.03 14.12 13.81
C TYR A 5 -17.02 13.34 12.47
N SER A 6 -16.16 12.31 12.50
CA SER A 6 -16.30 10.97 11.89
C SER A 6 -15.74 10.76 10.47
N LEU A 7 -14.65 9.99 10.38
CA LEU A 7 -14.54 8.64 9.77
C LEU A 7 -13.03 8.28 9.70
N ALA A 8 -12.39 7.53 10.60
CA ALA A 8 -12.62 6.15 11.05
C ALA A 8 -12.70 5.12 9.89
N ALA A 9 -11.58 4.47 9.61
CA ALA A 9 -11.54 3.09 9.13
C ALA A 9 -10.37 2.35 9.82
N ILE A 10 -10.79 1.49 10.75
CA ILE A 10 -10.14 0.36 11.41
C ILE A 10 -8.96 -0.24 10.60
N LEU A 11 -7.79 -0.33 11.22
CA LEU A 11 -6.81 -1.39 10.94
C LEU A 11 -6.75 -2.27 12.18
N ALA A 12 -7.57 -3.32 12.16
CA ALA A 12 -7.28 -4.55 12.86
C ALA A 12 -6.00 -5.15 12.25
N LEU A 13 -5.26 -5.96 13.00
CA LEU A 13 -4.33 -6.92 12.39
C LEU A 13 -5.16 -7.81 11.45
N GLU A 14 -5.18 -7.46 10.17
CA GLU A 14 -5.73 -8.27 9.11
C GLU A 14 -4.57 -8.69 8.22
N ALA A 15 -4.46 -10.00 7.98
CA ALA A 15 -3.72 -10.51 6.83
C ALA A 15 -4.11 -9.66 5.60
N PRO A 16 -3.18 -9.38 4.65
CA PRO A 16 -3.49 -8.52 3.52
C PRO A 16 -4.75 -9.04 2.83
N LEU A 17 -5.85 -8.28 2.96
CA LEU A 17 -7.05 -8.54 2.17
C LEU A 17 -6.64 -8.35 0.71
N SER A 18 -6.82 -9.41 -0.09
CA SER A 18 -6.52 -9.36 -1.51
C SER A 18 -7.42 -8.33 -2.21
N ALA A 19 -6.89 -7.71 -3.27
CA ALA A 19 -7.68 -6.85 -4.15
C ALA A 19 -8.94 -7.60 -4.62
N GLN A 20 -10.08 -6.89 -4.66
CA GLN A 20 -11.36 -7.47 -5.01
C GLN A 20 -11.90 -6.83 -6.29
N PHE A 21 -12.40 -7.67 -7.18
CA PHE A 21 -12.94 -7.28 -8.49
C PHE A 21 -14.31 -7.92 -8.73
N PRO A 22 -15.12 -7.40 -9.67
CA PRO A 22 -16.37 -8.01 -10.10
C PRO A 22 -16.17 -9.47 -10.53
N SER A 23 -17.26 -10.24 -10.46
CA SER A 23 -17.27 -11.62 -10.97
C SER A 23 -16.77 -11.69 -12.42
N GLY A 24 -15.95 -12.70 -12.70
CA GLY A 24 -15.32 -12.89 -14.00
C GLY A 24 -14.04 -12.09 -14.22
N TYR A 25 -13.52 -11.41 -13.20
CA TYR A 25 -12.19 -10.80 -13.22
C TYR A 25 -11.28 -11.47 -12.18
N VAL A 26 -10.07 -11.84 -12.60
CA VAL A 26 -9.04 -12.44 -11.73
C VAL A 26 -7.78 -11.60 -11.71
N ASP A 27 -7.10 -11.58 -10.57
CA ASP A 27 -5.87 -10.82 -10.34
C ASP A 27 -4.68 -11.75 -10.13
N GLU A 28 -3.74 -11.69 -11.06
CA GLU A 28 -2.59 -12.58 -11.18
C GLU A 28 -1.29 -11.78 -11.01
N LEU A 29 -0.30 -12.37 -10.34
CA LEU A 29 1.07 -11.84 -10.35
C LEU A 29 1.68 -12.02 -11.75
N VAL A 30 2.25 -10.95 -12.31
CA VAL A 30 3.04 -11.03 -13.55
C VAL A 30 4.52 -11.19 -13.22
N VAL A 31 5.06 -10.26 -12.43
CA VAL A 31 6.48 -10.25 -12.03
C VAL A 31 6.66 -9.40 -10.77
N ASN A 32 7.60 -9.78 -9.90
CA ASN A 32 8.06 -8.90 -8.82
C ASN A 32 8.96 -7.80 -9.42
N THR A 33 8.90 -6.60 -8.86
CA THR A 33 9.65 -5.44 -9.32
C THR A 33 10.76 -5.06 -8.34
N PRO A 34 11.79 -4.32 -8.78
CA PRO A 34 12.64 -3.57 -7.88
C PRO A 34 11.82 -2.59 -7.02
N ASN A 35 12.43 -2.12 -5.93
CA ASN A 35 11.81 -1.16 -5.01
C ASN A 35 11.41 0.13 -5.72
N ALA A 36 10.31 0.74 -5.27
CA ALA A 36 9.79 2.00 -5.79
C ALA A 36 9.42 1.97 -7.28
N ALA A 37 8.96 0.82 -7.79
CA ALA A 37 8.37 0.75 -9.13
C ALA A 37 7.12 1.61 -9.22
N VAL A 38 7.06 2.49 -10.22
CA VAL A 38 5.98 3.47 -10.36
C VAL A 38 5.23 3.36 -11.68
N GLY A 39 5.76 2.69 -12.71
CA GLY A 39 5.05 2.62 -13.99
C GLY A 39 5.43 1.45 -14.88
N ILE A 40 4.58 1.22 -15.87
CA ILE A 40 4.67 0.14 -16.86
C ILE A 40 4.46 0.74 -18.25
N THR A 41 5.16 0.23 -19.26
CA THR A 41 4.79 0.46 -20.68
C THR A 41 5.22 -0.71 -21.56
N HIS A 42 4.82 -0.72 -22.83
CA HIS A 42 5.13 -1.80 -23.79
C HIS A 42 5.67 -1.25 -25.11
N ASP A 43 6.62 -1.96 -25.71
CA ASP A 43 6.99 -1.72 -27.10
C ASP A 43 5.98 -2.35 -28.09
N GLY A 44 6.16 -2.12 -29.40
CA GLY A 44 5.30 -2.67 -30.44
C GLY A 44 5.32 -4.19 -30.58
N ASN A 45 6.26 -4.90 -29.92
CA ASN A 45 6.32 -6.36 -29.84
C ASN A 45 5.74 -6.89 -28.52
N ASP A 46 5.09 -6.02 -27.73
CA ASP A 46 4.52 -6.32 -26.43
C ASP A 46 5.55 -6.71 -25.36
N ARG A 47 6.82 -6.28 -25.52
CA ARG A 47 7.79 -6.39 -24.42
C ARG A 47 7.50 -5.31 -23.40
N MET A 48 7.27 -5.75 -22.16
CA MET A 48 7.02 -4.89 -21.01
C MET A 48 8.30 -4.19 -20.53
N TYR A 49 8.15 -2.94 -20.14
CA TYR A 49 9.13 -2.11 -19.46
C TYR A 49 8.54 -1.61 -18.14
N VAL A 50 9.34 -1.65 -17.08
CA VAL A 50 8.97 -1.18 -15.74
C VAL A 50 10.03 -0.19 -15.28
N TRP A 51 9.61 0.92 -14.68
CA TRP A 51 10.54 1.91 -14.16
C TRP A 51 10.31 2.26 -12.70
N THR A 52 11.39 2.64 -12.02
CA THR A 52 11.39 3.00 -10.60
C THR A 52 11.53 4.50 -10.41
N ALA A 53 10.96 5.02 -9.32
CA ALA A 53 11.12 6.42 -8.94
C ALA A 53 12.59 6.78 -8.65
N LEU A 54 13.46 5.78 -8.49
CA LEU A 54 14.90 5.95 -8.26
C LEU A 54 15.67 6.30 -9.53
N GLY A 55 15.11 6.09 -10.72
CA GLY A 55 15.83 6.35 -11.98
C GLY A 55 16.33 5.09 -12.68
N GLU A 56 15.63 3.98 -12.54
CA GLU A 56 15.94 2.74 -13.25
C GLU A 56 14.84 2.37 -14.22
N VAL A 57 15.21 1.77 -15.35
CA VAL A 57 14.27 1.17 -16.31
C VAL A 57 14.69 -0.27 -16.56
N HIS A 58 13.74 -1.18 -16.44
CA HIS A 58 13.91 -2.61 -16.66
C HIS A 58 12.98 -3.09 -17.77
N PHE A 59 13.39 -4.11 -18.52
CA PHE A 59 12.54 -4.79 -19.50
C PHE A 59 12.31 -6.25 -19.12
N LEU A 60 11.12 -6.76 -19.39
CA LEU A 60 10.76 -8.14 -19.12
C LEU A 60 11.28 -9.05 -20.24
N LEU A 61 12.02 -10.09 -19.86
CA LEU A 61 12.48 -11.14 -20.76
C LEU A 61 12.39 -12.48 -20.05
N ASN A 62 11.66 -13.44 -20.64
CA ASN A 62 11.47 -14.78 -20.10
C ASN A 62 10.95 -14.78 -18.64
N GLY A 63 10.04 -13.86 -18.30
CA GLY A 63 9.46 -13.73 -16.96
C GLY A 63 10.35 -13.02 -15.93
N VAL A 64 11.51 -12.47 -16.34
CA VAL A 64 12.45 -11.79 -15.45
C VAL A 64 12.68 -10.35 -15.93
N LEU A 65 12.68 -9.40 -15.00
CA LEU A 65 13.02 -8.01 -15.28
C LEU A 65 14.55 -7.85 -15.36
N ASN A 66 15.02 -7.28 -16.47
CA ASN A 66 16.44 -7.05 -16.77
C ASN A 66 16.70 -5.54 -16.85
N PRO A 67 17.79 -5.01 -16.25
CA PRO A 67 18.09 -3.58 -16.29
C PRO A 67 18.43 -3.09 -17.70
N LEU A 68 18.04 -1.86 -18.03
CA LEU A 68 18.32 -1.18 -19.30
C LEU A 68 18.89 0.22 -19.10
N VAL A 69 18.33 0.99 -18.16
CA VAL A 69 18.79 2.34 -17.81
C VAL A 69 19.00 2.39 -16.30
N ASP A 70 20.09 3.03 -15.90
CA ASP A 70 20.39 3.36 -14.51
C ASP A 70 20.93 4.79 -14.45
N ILE A 71 20.14 5.71 -13.93
CA ILE A 71 20.49 7.12 -13.72
C ILE A 71 20.29 7.54 -12.26
N LYS A 72 20.37 6.59 -11.30
CA LYS A 72 20.18 6.87 -9.86
C LYS A 72 21.05 8.01 -9.34
N GLU A 73 22.26 8.14 -9.89
CA GLU A 73 23.23 9.21 -9.57
C GLU A 73 22.74 10.62 -9.94
N GLU A 74 21.82 10.75 -10.90
CA GLU A 74 21.27 12.04 -11.35
C GLU A 74 19.89 12.34 -10.76
N VAL A 75 19.15 11.31 -10.34
CA VAL A 75 17.76 11.45 -9.89
C VAL A 75 17.68 11.87 -8.43
N GLY A 76 16.99 12.99 -8.19
CA GLY A 76 16.61 13.45 -6.87
C GLY A 76 15.34 12.76 -6.38
N ARG A 77 15.48 11.77 -5.49
CA ARG A 77 14.33 11.04 -4.91
C ARG A 77 14.08 11.44 -3.46
N TRP A 78 12.93 12.04 -3.19
CA TRP A 78 12.35 12.24 -1.85
C TRP A 78 10.82 12.52 -1.96
N ASN A 79 10.02 12.22 -0.93
CA ASN A 79 8.54 12.37 -0.95
C ASN A 79 7.86 11.72 -2.18
N ASP A 80 7.18 12.50 -3.03
CA ASP A 80 6.59 12.08 -4.32
C ASP A 80 7.51 12.39 -5.52
N LEU A 81 8.68 13.00 -5.28
CA LEU A 81 9.63 13.42 -6.31
C LEU A 81 10.63 12.30 -6.65
N GLY A 82 10.98 12.21 -7.93
CA GLY A 82 11.88 11.18 -8.45
C GLY A 82 11.72 11.07 -9.96
N MET A 83 11.93 9.87 -10.52
CA MET A 83 11.57 9.57 -11.91
C MET A 83 10.11 9.14 -12.03
N CYS A 84 9.22 10.10 -12.29
CA CYS A 84 7.78 9.86 -12.38
C CYS A 84 7.33 9.40 -13.78
N GLY A 85 8.08 9.76 -14.82
CA GLY A 85 7.68 9.54 -16.21
C GLY A 85 8.69 8.76 -17.06
N PHE A 86 8.19 7.81 -17.83
CA PHE A 86 8.91 7.11 -18.88
C PHE A 86 7.98 6.87 -20.08
N ALA A 87 8.45 7.13 -21.29
CA ALA A 87 7.70 6.86 -22.51
C ALA A 87 8.61 6.31 -23.61
N LEU A 88 8.12 5.34 -24.37
CA LEU A 88 8.74 4.91 -25.61
C LEU A 88 8.20 5.77 -26.76
N HIS A 89 9.06 6.07 -27.74
CA HIS A 89 8.60 6.70 -28.98
C HIS A 89 7.56 5.80 -29.67
N PRO A 90 6.50 6.34 -30.32
CA PRO A 90 5.53 5.53 -31.06
C PRO A 90 6.18 4.58 -32.08
N ASP A 91 7.24 5.05 -32.74
CA ASP A 91 8.10 4.26 -33.64
C ASP A 91 9.35 3.63 -32.97
N PHE A 92 9.28 3.27 -31.69
CA PHE A 92 10.43 2.75 -30.92
C PHE A 92 11.15 1.58 -31.60
N LEU A 93 10.43 0.66 -32.25
CA LEU A 93 11.04 -0.48 -32.95
C LEU A 93 11.81 -0.07 -34.22
N LEU A 94 11.64 1.15 -34.70
CA LEU A 94 12.37 1.72 -35.84
C LEU A 94 13.56 2.58 -35.39
N ASN A 95 13.38 3.39 -34.34
CA ASN A 95 14.38 4.40 -33.93
C ASN A 95 15.08 4.12 -32.59
N GLY A 96 14.54 3.23 -31.75
CA GLY A 96 15.04 2.93 -30.41
C GLY A 96 14.86 4.06 -29.39
N TYR A 97 14.09 5.11 -29.68
CA TYR A 97 14.00 6.29 -28.82
C TYR A 97 13.12 6.08 -27.61
N MET A 98 13.65 6.42 -26.44
CA MET A 98 12.94 6.41 -25.16
C MET A 98 13.15 7.74 -24.41
N TYR A 99 12.18 8.12 -23.61
CA TYR A 99 12.08 9.42 -22.95
C TYR A 99 11.91 9.22 -21.45
N LEU A 100 12.74 9.89 -20.66
CA LEU A 100 12.71 9.83 -19.20
C LEU A 100 12.42 11.23 -18.66
N TYR A 101 11.58 11.31 -17.63
CA TYR A 101 11.21 12.55 -16.97
C TYR A 101 11.31 12.40 -15.45
N TYR A 102 12.20 13.20 -14.86
CA TYR A 102 12.60 13.06 -13.47
C TYR A 102 13.02 14.38 -12.84
N VAL A 103 13.01 14.42 -11.51
CA VAL A 103 13.65 15.46 -10.71
C VAL A 103 15.16 15.23 -10.68
N VAL A 104 15.94 16.28 -10.95
CA VAL A 104 17.41 16.23 -10.91
C VAL A 104 17.87 16.45 -9.47
N ASP A 105 18.75 15.59 -8.97
CA ASP A 105 19.42 15.85 -7.69
C ASP A 105 20.22 17.17 -7.78
N ARG A 106 20.11 18.02 -6.75
CA ARG A 106 20.72 19.35 -6.79
C ARG A 106 22.25 19.29 -6.80
N HIS A 107 22.87 18.29 -6.15
CA HIS A 107 24.33 18.11 -6.20
C HIS A 107 24.78 17.81 -7.63
N HIS A 108 24.05 16.92 -8.30
CA HIS A 108 24.27 16.68 -9.73
C HIS A 108 24.03 17.94 -10.57
N LEU A 109 22.95 18.69 -10.33
CA LEU A 109 22.64 19.90 -11.09
C LEU A 109 23.76 20.95 -11.02
N LEU A 110 24.35 21.16 -9.85
CA LEU A 110 25.33 22.23 -9.62
C LEU A 110 26.77 21.83 -9.95
N TYR A 111 27.14 20.56 -9.72
CA TYR A 111 28.55 20.17 -9.69
C TYR A 111 28.94 19.15 -10.74
N TYR A 112 28.00 18.47 -11.41
CA TYR A 112 28.36 17.41 -12.35
C TYR A 112 29.39 17.86 -13.40
N GLY A 113 30.43 17.05 -13.59
CA GLY A 113 31.56 17.36 -14.48
C GLY A 113 32.62 18.30 -13.88
N THR A 114 32.47 18.75 -12.63
CA THR A 114 33.47 19.57 -11.92
C THR A 114 34.21 18.75 -10.84
N PRO A 115 35.40 19.19 -10.37
CA PRO A 115 36.11 18.53 -9.27
C PRO A 115 35.35 18.49 -7.92
N GLN A 116 34.29 19.28 -7.77
CA GLN A 116 33.43 19.32 -6.59
C GLN A 116 32.37 18.21 -6.59
N TYR A 117 32.19 17.54 -7.73
CA TYR A 117 31.21 16.47 -7.84
C TYR A 117 31.66 15.20 -7.11
N ASP A 118 30.70 14.57 -6.44
CA ASP A 118 30.85 13.27 -5.79
C ASP A 118 29.59 12.47 -6.10
N PRO A 119 29.70 11.32 -6.80
CA PRO A 119 28.56 10.49 -7.17
C PRO A 119 27.80 9.89 -5.98
N ASN A 120 28.40 9.91 -4.77
CA ASN A 120 27.76 9.39 -3.56
C ASN A 120 27.12 10.48 -2.69
N SER A 121 27.17 11.74 -3.15
CA SER A 121 26.61 12.89 -2.44
C SER A 121 25.32 13.34 -3.10
N ASN A 122 24.35 13.73 -2.27
CA ASN A 122 23.02 14.19 -2.68
C ASN A 122 22.64 15.47 -1.93
N LEU A 123 21.79 16.30 -2.54
CA LEU A 123 21.26 17.53 -1.93
C LEU A 123 19.74 17.57 -2.08
N TYR A 124 19.06 16.74 -1.29
CA TYR A 124 17.60 16.67 -1.24
C TYR A 124 16.98 17.84 -0.47
N ASN A 125 15.65 17.94 -0.51
CA ASN A 125 14.89 18.98 0.19
C ASN A 125 15.44 20.39 -0.07
N SER A 126 15.76 20.67 -1.35
CA SER A 126 16.34 21.92 -1.83
C SER A 126 15.78 22.26 -3.21
N ALA A 127 15.88 23.52 -3.62
CA ALA A 127 15.44 23.96 -4.94
C ALA A 127 16.21 23.21 -6.05
N THR A 128 15.50 22.70 -7.05
CA THR A 128 16.11 22.05 -8.22
C THR A 128 15.15 22.12 -9.41
N ILE A 129 15.36 21.29 -10.43
CA ILE A 129 14.55 21.23 -11.65
C ILE A 129 14.09 19.81 -11.98
N GLY A 130 12.95 19.70 -12.65
CA GLY A 130 12.54 18.55 -13.44
C GLY A 130 13.18 18.61 -14.83
N ARG A 131 13.61 17.46 -15.35
CA ARG A 131 14.37 17.31 -16.59
C ARG A 131 13.78 16.21 -17.48
N VAL A 132 13.72 16.48 -18.78
CA VAL A 132 13.34 15.49 -19.79
C VAL A 132 14.57 15.11 -20.60
N THR A 133 14.85 13.81 -20.70
CA THR A 133 15.95 13.28 -21.52
C THR A 133 15.47 12.22 -22.50
N ARG A 134 16.20 12.07 -23.61
CA ARG A 134 16.02 11.03 -24.61
C ARG A 134 17.26 10.14 -24.70
N TYR A 135 17.06 8.83 -24.77
CA TYR A 135 18.09 7.83 -25.05
C TYR A 135 17.74 7.00 -26.29
N THR A 136 18.72 6.30 -26.84
CA THR A 136 18.52 5.34 -27.95
C THR A 136 18.88 3.94 -27.48
N ALA A 137 17.92 3.02 -27.48
CA ALA A 137 18.18 1.60 -27.34
C ALA A 137 18.83 1.03 -28.60
N ASP A 138 19.80 0.13 -28.43
CA ASP A 138 20.56 -0.46 -29.52
C ASP A 138 19.77 -1.59 -30.19
N ALA A 139 19.28 -1.33 -31.40
CA ALA A 139 18.58 -2.33 -32.20
C ALA A 139 19.44 -3.58 -32.49
N ASN A 140 20.78 -3.47 -32.52
CA ASN A 140 21.67 -4.61 -32.77
C ASN A 140 21.69 -5.63 -31.64
N THR A 141 21.33 -5.22 -30.41
CA THR A 141 21.17 -6.12 -29.27
C THR A 141 19.73 -6.57 -29.07
N GLY A 142 18.83 -6.18 -29.98
CA GLY A 142 17.39 -6.32 -29.79
C GLY A 142 16.86 -5.36 -28.73
N PHE A 143 17.41 -4.15 -28.65
CA PHE A 143 17.05 -3.10 -27.70
C PHE A 143 17.26 -3.49 -26.23
N LYS A 144 18.28 -4.32 -25.95
CA LYS A 144 18.61 -4.79 -24.59
C LYS A 144 19.69 -3.95 -23.91
N THR A 145 20.28 -3.01 -24.64
CA THR A 145 21.32 -2.09 -24.19
C THR A 145 21.08 -0.71 -24.80
N LEU A 146 21.73 0.32 -24.28
CA LEU A 146 21.73 1.66 -24.86
C LEU A 146 22.87 1.83 -25.86
N VAL A 147 22.67 2.69 -26.86
CA VAL A 147 23.74 3.17 -27.73
C VAL A 147 24.62 4.14 -26.92
N PRO A 148 25.94 3.89 -26.79
CA PRO A 148 26.81 4.75 -25.99
C PRO A 148 26.78 6.21 -26.47
N GLY A 149 26.57 7.15 -25.54
CA GLY A 149 26.57 8.59 -25.83
C GLY A 149 25.31 9.11 -26.54
N SER A 150 24.24 8.32 -26.67
CA SER A 150 23.00 8.76 -27.35
C SER A 150 22.17 9.78 -26.57
N ARG A 151 22.50 10.02 -25.29
CA ARG A 151 21.70 10.85 -24.37
C ARG A 151 21.55 12.28 -24.90
N THR A 152 20.32 12.77 -24.95
CA THR A 152 19.95 14.16 -25.30
C THR A 152 19.09 14.73 -24.18
N ILE A 153 19.36 15.96 -23.72
CA ILE A 153 18.45 16.68 -22.80
C ILE A 153 17.51 17.54 -23.64
N LEU A 154 16.20 17.38 -23.44
CA LEU A 154 15.16 18.11 -24.19
C LEU A 154 14.56 19.27 -23.37
N LEU A 155 14.58 19.15 -22.05
CA LEU A 155 14.12 20.18 -21.11
C LEU A 155 14.98 20.11 -19.84
N GLY A 156 15.41 21.25 -19.31
CA GLY A 156 16.24 21.30 -18.11
C GLY A 156 17.72 21.01 -18.34
N ASP A 157 18.30 21.38 -19.49
CA ASP A 157 19.75 21.32 -19.71
C ASP A 157 20.48 22.48 -19.01
N GLN A 158 19.76 23.56 -18.71
CA GLN A 158 20.20 24.67 -17.86
C GLN A 158 19.33 24.78 -16.61
N ILE A 159 19.82 25.51 -15.62
CA ILE A 159 19.15 25.68 -14.33
C ILE A 159 17.83 26.47 -14.44
N ASP A 160 17.69 27.31 -15.45
CA ASP A 160 16.58 28.25 -15.66
C ASP A 160 15.55 27.76 -16.71
N ASN A 161 15.70 26.53 -17.23
CA ASN A 161 14.84 26.01 -18.29
C ASN A 161 14.30 24.58 -18.04
N GLY A 162 14.42 24.08 -16.82
CA GLY A 162 13.73 22.88 -16.36
C GLY A 162 12.47 23.23 -15.54
N VAL A 163 11.62 22.24 -15.28
CA VAL A 163 10.40 22.45 -14.47
C VAL A 163 10.82 22.82 -13.04
N PRO A 164 10.47 24.00 -12.50
CA PRO A 164 10.95 24.39 -11.18
C PRO A 164 10.44 23.47 -10.07
N ILE A 165 11.37 22.96 -9.26
CA ILE A 165 11.09 22.22 -8.03
C ILE A 165 11.40 23.16 -6.87
N VAL A 166 10.37 23.85 -6.39
CA VAL A 166 10.51 24.92 -5.37
C VAL A 166 9.70 24.64 -4.10
N SER A 167 9.25 23.40 -3.96
CA SER A 167 8.52 22.83 -2.82
C SER A 167 8.96 21.38 -2.64
N THR A 168 8.60 20.75 -1.52
CA THR A 168 8.92 19.34 -1.21
C THR A 168 8.10 18.33 -2.01
N SER A 169 7.11 18.80 -2.79
CA SER A 169 6.15 17.96 -3.53
C SER A 169 5.63 18.68 -4.79
N HIS A 170 4.76 18.04 -5.57
CA HIS A 170 4.10 18.57 -6.78
C HIS A 170 5.08 19.13 -7.82
N GLY A 171 6.15 18.38 -8.07
CA GLY A 171 7.16 18.76 -9.05
C GLY A 171 6.81 18.31 -10.46
N THR A 172 7.13 17.04 -10.72
CA THR A 172 6.96 16.37 -12.01
C THR A 172 5.66 15.54 -12.05
N GLY A 173 5.37 14.90 -13.18
CA GLY A 173 4.21 14.04 -13.37
C GLY A 173 4.43 13.04 -14.51
N GLY A 174 3.36 12.70 -15.24
CA GLY A 174 3.41 11.83 -16.40
C GLY A 174 4.12 12.43 -17.62
N ILE A 175 4.59 11.56 -18.51
CA ILE A 175 5.09 11.87 -19.85
C ILE A 175 4.47 10.87 -20.83
N GLY A 176 4.12 11.32 -22.03
CA GLY A 176 3.46 10.50 -23.04
C GLY A 176 3.47 11.15 -24.41
N PHE A 177 2.90 10.48 -25.41
CA PHE A 177 2.80 11.00 -26.77
C PHE A 177 1.36 11.32 -27.13
N GLY A 178 1.16 12.49 -27.75
CA GLY A 178 -0.08 12.79 -28.45
C GLY A 178 -0.24 11.94 -29.71
N THR A 179 -1.47 11.82 -30.22
CA THR A 179 -1.77 11.16 -31.51
C THR A 179 -1.00 11.80 -32.67
N ASP A 180 -0.63 13.07 -32.53
CA ASP A 180 0.11 13.88 -33.50
C ASP A 180 1.63 13.66 -33.47
N GLY A 181 2.11 12.71 -32.65
CA GLY A 181 3.51 12.38 -32.49
C GLY A 181 4.30 13.37 -31.62
N THR A 182 3.65 14.36 -31.01
CA THR A 182 4.31 15.29 -30.09
C THR A 182 4.45 14.73 -28.68
N LEU A 183 5.46 15.20 -27.96
CA LEU A 183 5.72 14.78 -26.59
C LEU A 183 4.94 15.66 -25.62
N LEU A 184 4.17 15.03 -24.74
CA LEU A 184 3.39 15.68 -23.69
C LEU A 184 4.05 15.45 -22.33
N VAL A 185 4.18 16.51 -21.53
CA VAL A 185 4.85 16.47 -20.22
C VAL A 185 4.00 17.18 -19.19
N ALA A 186 3.63 16.49 -18.11
CA ALA A 186 2.86 17.06 -17.02
C ALA A 186 3.76 17.68 -15.94
N ALA A 187 3.35 18.80 -15.36
CA ALA A 187 4.10 19.48 -14.31
C ALA A 187 3.14 19.97 -13.22
N GLY A 188 3.45 19.66 -11.96
CA GLY A 188 2.72 20.18 -10.81
C GLY A 188 3.02 21.65 -10.56
N ASP A 189 2.23 22.27 -9.68
CA ASP A 189 2.31 23.69 -9.34
C ASP A 189 3.59 24.08 -8.58
N GLY A 190 4.33 23.08 -8.07
CA GLY A 190 5.54 23.24 -7.29
C GLY A 190 5.33 24.10 -6.04
N ALA A 191 4.11 24.17 -5.51
CA ALA A 191 3.75 25.00 -4.36
C ALA A 191 3.60 24.17 -3.08
N SER A 192 3.41 24.84 -1.95
CA SER A 192 3.08 24.13 -0.71
C SER A 192 1.74 23.40 -0.83
N PHE A 193 1.72 22.11 -0.49
CA PHE A 193 0.49 21.35 -0.34
C PHE A 193 -0.21 21.61 1.01
N PHE A 194 0.48 22.24 1.96
CA PHE A 194 0.04 22.31 3.37
C PHE A 194 -0.74 23.59 3.71
N PHE A 195 -0.40 24.71 3.09
CA PHE A 195 -1.00 26.02 3.38
C PHE A 195 -1.24 26.82 2.10
N VAL A 196 -1.97 27.94 2.23
CA VAL A 196 -2.24 28.88 1.13
C VAL A 196 -0.92 29.55 0.69
N ASP A 197 -0.33 29.06 -0.40
CA ASP A 197 0.95 29.53 -0.91
C ASP A 197 0.75 30.55 -2.03
N THR A 198 0.95 31.82 -1.67
CA THR A 198 0.85 32.96 -2.59
C THR A 198 2.22 33.57 -2.89
N GLY A 199 3.30 32.79 -2.70
CA GLY A 199 4.69 33.23 -2.89
C GLY A 199 5.42 33.57 -1.60
N ASN A 200 4.78 33.37 -0.44
CA ASN A 200 5.40 33.58 0.85
C ASN A 200 6.24 32.35 1.24
N PRO A 201 7.53 32.53 1.63
CA PRO A 201 8.35 31.41 2.05
C PRO A 201 7.85 30.87 3.40
N GLY A 202 7.16 29.73 3.36
CA GLY A 202 6.79 28.92 4.52
C GLY A 202 7.63 27.65 4.62
N ALA A 203 7.34 26.81 5.61
CA ALA A 203 8.04 25.55 5.79
C ALA A 203 7.88 24.64 4.55
N GLY A 204 8.99 24.07 4.06
CA GLY A 204 9.01 23.22 2.87
C GLY A 204 9.10 24.00 1.54
N SER A 205 9.14 25.33 1.58
CA SER A 205 9.35 26.17 0.40
C SER A 205 10.83 26.42 0.14
N PHE A 206 11.23 26.32 -1.14
CA PHE A 206 12.58 26.62 -1.62
C PHE A 206 12.64 27.87 -2.51
N VAL A 207 11.58 28.69 -2.53
CA VAL A 207 11.43 29.86 -3.43
C VAL A 207 12.61 30.83 -3.31
N THR A 208 13.08 31.14 -2.10
CA THR A 208 14.23 32.05 -1.90
C THR A 208 15.51 31.50 -2.53
N GLN A 209 15.75 30.19 -2.39
CA GLN A 209 16.91 29.53 -2.99
C GLN A 209 16.78 29.48 -4.51
N ALA A 210 15.59 29.13 -5.01
CA ALA A 210 15.29 29.10 -6.44
C ALA A 210 15.50 30.47 -7.12
N LEU A 211 15.10 31.57 -6.47
CA LEU A 211 15.38 32.93 -6.93
C LEU A 211 16.87 33.26 -6.96
N SER A 212 17.60 32.86 -5.91
CA SER A 212 19.05 33.11 -5.81
C SER A 212 19.84 32.35 -6.89
N ASP A 213 19.39 31.14 -7.24
CA ASP A 213 20.05 30.29 -8.22
C ASP A 213 19.63 30.59 -9.66
N GLY A 214 18.57 31.40 -9.85
CA GLY A 214 17.99 31.68 -11.16
C GLY A 214 17.10 30.56 -11.71
N ILE A 215 16.62 29.64 -10.87
CA ILE A 215 15.66 28.59 -11.27
C ILE A 215 14.30 29.20 -11.64
N ILE A 216 13.89 30.25 -10.92
CA ILE A 216 12.64 30.99 -11.19
C ILE A 216 12.91 32.48 -11.30
N ARG A 217 12.07 33.19 -12.05
CA ARG A 217 12.08 34.65 -12.12
C ARG A 217 11.43 35.27 -10.88
N SER A 218 11.71 36.56 -10.61
CA SER A 218 11.07 37.30 -9.52
C SER A 218 9.56 37.39 -9.64
N GLU A 219 9.03 37.31 -10.86
CA GLU A 219 7.60 37.34 -11.17
C GLU A 219 6.92 36.02 -10.80
N GLU A 220 7.66 34.91 -10.73
CA GLU A 220 7.14 33.56 -10.43
C GLU A 220 7.13 33.22 -8.93
N ALA A 221 7.59 34.14 -8.08
CA ALA A 221 7.51 34.06 -6.63
C ALA A 221 6.08 34.36 -6.12
N VAL A 222 5.10 33.61 -6.64
CA VAL A 222 3.65 33.78 -6.39
C VAL A 222 2.98 32.48 -5.93
N GLY A 223 3.77 31.47 -5.58
CA GLY A 223 3.27 30.19 -5.03
C GLY A 223 2.44 29.41 -6.04
N ALA A 224 1.28 28.90 -5.61
CA ALA A 224 0.38 28.10 -6.44
C ALA A 224 -0.12 28.86 -7.70
N PHE A 225 -0.07 30.19 -7.72
CA PHE A 225 -0.43 31.00 -8.87
C PHE A 225 0.50 30.84 -10.09
N ARG A 226 1.68 30.20 -9.96
CA ARG A 226 2.48 29.81 -11.13
C ARG A 226 1.69 28.95 -12.13
N SER A 227 0.76 28.13 -11.62
CA SER A 227 -0.18 27.36 -12.45
C SER A 227 -0.97 28.22 -13.45
N GLN A 228 -1.22 29.50 -13.13
CA GLN A 228 -1.94 30.47 -13.96
C GLN A 228 -1.03 31.32 -14.86
N MET A 229 0.30 31.26 -14.69
CA MET A 229 1.26 32.01 -15.50
C MET A 229 1.62 31.21 -16.75
N ILE A 230 1.44 31.78 -17.94
CA ILE A 230 1.90 31.16 -19.20
C ILE A 230 3.43 31.17 -19.33
N GLY A 231 4.11 32.09 -18.64
CA GLY A 231 5.56 32.17 -18.56
C GLY A 231 6.18 31.35 -17.43
N SER A 232 5.46 30.35 -16.90
CA SER A 232 5.95 29.40 -15.88
C SER A 232 5.64 27.95 -16.30
N LEU A 233 6.55 27.03 -16.01
CA LEU A 233 6.40 25.61 -16.36
C LEU A 233 5.53 24.82 -15.35
N ASN A 234 5.25 25.38 -14.17
CA ASN A 234 4.48 24.71 -13.12
C ASN A 234 2.96 24.74 -13.37
N GLY A 235 2.27 23.66 -13.02
CA GLY A 235 0.81 23.50 -13.13
C GLY A 235 0.33 23.44 -14.57
N LYS A 236 1.03 22.64 -15.41
CA LYS A 236 0.88 22.60 -16.88
C LYS A 236 0.79 21.17 -17.41
N ILE A 237 0.17 21.05 -18.59
CA ILE A 237 0.61 20.07 -19.60
C ILE A 237 1.41 20.86 -20.65
N LEU A 238 2.62 20.41 -20.94
CA LEU A 238 3.48 20.94 -21.99
C LEU A 238 3.37 20.08 -23.25
N ARG A 239 3.49 20.67 -24.43
CA ARG A 239 3.53 19.98 -25.73
C ARG A 239 4.80 20.39 -26.48
N LEU A 240 5.68 19.42 -26.71
CA LEU A 240 7.04 19.60 -27.19
C LEU A 240 7.30 18.82 -28.47
N ASP A 241 8.20 19.35 -29.30
CA ASP A 241 8.85 18.58 -30.34
C ASP A 241 9.70 17.46 -29.69
N PRO A 242 9.49 16.18 -30.04
CA PRO A 242 10.17 15.04 -29.39
C PRO A 242 11.65 14.91 -29.77
N ASP A 243 12.13 15.61 -30.79
CA ASP A 243 13.54 15.61 -31.19
C ASP A 243 14.31 16.79 -30.60
N THR A 244 13.67 17.96 -30.46
CA THR A 244 14.36 19.20 -30.05
C THR A 244 13.93 19.75 -28.69
N GLY A 245 12.80 19.32 -28.14
CA GLY A 245 12.24 19.87 -26.88
C GLY A 245 11.70 21.30 -26.99
N LEU A 246 11.53 21.81 -28.21
CA LEU A 246 11.00 23.15 -28.48
C LEU A 246 9.46 23.12 -28.51
N GLY A 247 8.84 24.26 -28.26
CA GLY A 247 7.42 24.45 -28.52
C GLY A 247 7.10 24.41 -30.01
N LEU A 248 5.90 23.97 -30.37
CA LEU A 248 5.45 23.91 -31.76
C LEU A 248 4.66 25.15 -32.15
N PRO A 249 4.69 25.59 -33.43
CA PRO A 249 3.87 26.70 -33.92
C PRO A 249 2.36 26.56 -33.70
N SER A 250 1.88 25.33 -33.53
CA SER A 250 0.48 25.01 -33.26
C SER A 250 0.10 25.06 -31.77
N ASN A 251 1.05 25.37 -30.87
CA ASN A 251 0.75 25.59 -29.46
C ASN A 251 0.04 26.94 -29.24
N PRO A 252 -0.85 27.04 -28.23
CA PRO A 252 -1.73 28.19 -28.03
C PRO A 252 -1.01 29.51 -27.68
N PHE A 253 0.20 29.44 -27.11
CA PHE A 253 0.97 30.61 -26.67
C PHE A 253 2.35 30.69 -27.35
N TYR A 254 2.45 30.12 -28.56
CA TYR A 254 3.70 30.05 -29.31
C TYR A 254 4.24 31.42 -29.75
N GLU A 255 5.53 31.64 -29.50
CA GLU A 255 6.28 32.80 -29.96
C GLU A 255 7.24 32.41 -31.08
N PRO A 256 7.01 32.85 -32.33
CA PRO A 256 7.90 32.53 -33.45
C PRO A 256 9.33 33.01 -33.27
N SER A 257 9.55 34.08 -32.52
CA SER A 257 10.90 34.59 -32.22
C SER A 257 11.61 33.80 -31.13
N ASP A 258 10.88 33.03 -30.32
CA ASP A 258 11.45 32.19 -29.27
C ASP A 258 10.64 30.89 -29.07
N PRO A 259 10.86 29.89 -29.94
CA PRO A 259 10.26 28.56 -29.79
C PRO A 259 10.69 27.84 -28.51
N GLY A 260 11.79 28.27 -27.87
CA GLY A 260 12.32 27.70 -26.63
C GLY A 260 11.73 28.32 -25.37
N SER A 261 10.98 29.42 -25.49
CA SER A 261 10.34 30.07 -24.34
C SER A 261 9.37 29.12 -23.63
N VAL A 262 9.16 29.36 -22.34
CA VAL A 262 8.23 28.58 -21.51
C VAL A 262 6.83 28.57 -22.10
N GLN A 263 6.29 29.74 -22.48
CA GLN A 263 4.95 29.85 -23.05
C GLN A 263 4.81 29.11 -24.38
N SER A 264 5.86 29.08 -25.22
CA SER A 264 5.83 28.33 -26.48
C SER A 264 5.58 26.83 -26.28
N ARG A 265 5.86 26.29 -25.08
CA ARG A 265 5.67 24.88 -24.73
C ARG A 265 4.33 24.58 -24.07
N VAL A 266 3.59 25.59 -23.59
CA VAL A 266 2.37 25.37 -22.80
C VAL A 266 1.21 24.92 -23.69
N TRP A 267 0.59 23.79 -23.33
CA TRP A 267 -0.65 23.29 -23.94
C TRP A 267 -1.87 23.54 -23.05
N THR A 268 -1.75 23.21 -21.76
CA THR A 268 -2.79 23.37 -20.72
C THR A 268 -2.19 24.05 -19.50
N LEU A 269 -3.00 24.79 -18.76
CA LEU A 269 -2.59 25.43 -17.51
C LEU A 269 -3.64 25.30 -16.40
N GLY A 270 -3.30 25.77 -15.20
CA GLY A 270 -4.20 25.77 -14.05
C GLY A 270 -4.41 24.42 -13.39
N LEU A 271 -3.42 23.52 -13.48
CA LEU A 271 -3.41 22.23 -12.80
C LEU A 271 -2.66 22.34 -11.46
N ARG A 272 -3.00 21.49 -10.49
CA ARG A 272 -2.32 21.41 -9.19
C ARG A 272 -1.21 20.37 -9.19
N ASN A 273 -1.57 19.10 -9.31
CA ASN A 273 -0.66 17.97 -9.36
C ASN A 273 -1.21 16.89 -10.32
N PRO A 274 -1.05 17.09 -11.64
CA PRO A 274 -1.52 16.17 -12.67
C PRO A 274 -0.62 14.93 -12.73
N PHE A 275 -0.86 13.97 -11.84
CA PHE A 275 0.04 12.84 -11.60
C PHE A 275 0.24 11.96 -12.84
N ARG A 276 -0.86 11.52 -13.47
CA ARG A 276 -0.85 10.80 -14.75
C ARG A 276 -1.98 11.22 -15.66
N PHE A 277 -1.73 11.08 -16.96
CA PHE A 277 -2.70 11.31 -18.02
C PHE A 277 -2.61 10.20 -19.07
N ASP A 278 -3.66 10.10 -19.88
CA ASP A 278 -3.76 9.22 -21.05
C ASP A 278 -4.37 9.97 -22.23
N ILE A 279 -4.09 9.52 -23.45
CA ILE A 279 -4.72 10.04 -24.67
C ILE A 279 -5.88 9.15 -25.06
N ARG A 280 -7.07 9.74 -25.17
CA ARG A 280 -8.26 9.01 -25.61
C ARG A 280 -8.02 8.39 -26.99
N PRO A 281 -8.07 7.06 -27.13
CA PRO A 281 -7.83 6.40 -28.41
C PRO A 281 -8.78 6.87 -29.51
N GLY A 282 -8.23 7.07 -30.71
CA GLY A 282 -9.02 7.49 -31.88
C GLY A 282 -9.40 8.97 -31.90
N THR A 283 -8.86 9.78 -30.99
CA THR A 283 -8.94 11.25 -31.04
C THR A 283 -7.61 11.84 -31.50
N GLY A 284 -7.64 13.07 -31.98
CA GLY A 284 -6.44 13.78 -32.43
C GLY A 284 -6.14 13.64 -33.92
N SER A 285 -5.19 14.45 -34.36
CA SER A 285 -4.58 14.41 -35.69
C SER A 285 -3.28 13.61 -35.62
N THR A 286 -2.82 13.06 -36.74
CA THR A 286 -1.43 12.54 -36.87
C THR A 286 -0.46 13.61 -37.38
N ASP A 287 -0.96 14.80 -37.69
CA ASP A 287 -0.19 15.95 -38.15
C ASP A 287 0.03 16.94 -36.98
N PRO A 288 1.28 17.12 -36.50
CA PRO A 288 1.58 18.03 -35.41
C PRO A 288 1.27 19.50 -35.73
N SER A 289 1.18 19.88 -37.01
CA SER A 289 0.80 21.24 -37.40
C SER A 289 -0.68 21.55 -37.18
N ALA A 290 -1.52 20.52 -37.03
CA ALA A 290 -2.94 20.68 -36.74
C ALA A 290 -3.19 21.18 -35.30
N GLY A 291 -2.24 20.96 -34.38
CA GLY A 291 -2.42 21.31 -32.97
C GLY A 291 -3.55 20.51 -32.34
N ASP A 292 -3.53 19.20 -32.52
CA ASP A 292 -4.58 18.30 -32.03
C ASP A 292 -3.93 16.98 -31.57
N PRO A 293 -3.32 16.97 -30.37
CA PRO A 293 -2.67 15.78 -29.81
C PRO A 293 -3.67 14.69 -29.38
N GLY A 294 -4.97 14.93 -29.51
CA GLY A 294 -6.03 14.10 -28.97
C GLY A 294 -6.54 14.60 -27.61
N SER A 295 -7.69 14.09 -27.20
CA SER A 295 -8.30 14.41 -25.90
C SER A 295 -7.46 13.79 -24.79
N ILE A 296 -6.91 14.63 -23.91
CA ILE A 296 -6.10 14.20 -22.78
C ILE A 296 -7.03 13.98 -21.59
N TYR A 297 -7.03 12.77 -21.06
CA TYR A 297 -7.75 12.42 -19.83
C TYR A 297 -6.75 12.39 -18.69
N LEU A 298 -7.01 13.10 -17.60
CA LEU A 298 -6.05 13.24 -16.51
C LEU A 298 -6.74 13.17 -15.15
N GLY A 299 -6.01 12.64 -14.16
CA GLY A 299 -6.35 12.81 -12.75
C GLY A 299 -5.53 13.95 -12.19
N ASP A 300 -6.18 14.94 -11.56
CA ASP A 300 -5.51 16.03 -10.86
C ASP A 300 -5.76 15.88 -9.35
N VAL A 301 -4.67 15.85 -8.58
CA VAL A 301 -4.74 15.68 -7.13
C VAL A 301 -5.12 16.99 -6.46
N GLY A 302 -6.24 16.96 -5.74
CA GLY A 302 -6.84 18.09 -5.05
C GLY A 302 -6.04 18.62 -3.86
N TRP A 303 -6.42 19.79 -3.35
CA TRP A 303 -5.77 20.34 -2.15
C TRP A 303 -6.38 19.82 -0.86
N ASN A 304 -7.65 20.14 -0.61
CA ASN A 304 -8.28 19.91 0.68
C ASN A 304 -9.63 19.23 0.55
N ASP A 305 -10.40 19.57 -0.49
CA ASP A 305 -11.80 19.14 -0.56
C ASP A 305 -12.08 18.15 -1.69
N TRP A 306 -11.44 18.31 -2.87
CA TRP A 306 -11.87 17.64 -4.10
C TRP A 306 -10.71 17.12 -4.94
N GLU A 307 -10.73 15.82 -5.24
CA GLU A 307 -9.98 15.23 -6.33
C GLU A 307 -10.73 15.38 -7.66
N GLU A 308 -9.99 15.40 -8.77
CA GLU A 308 -10.55 15.72 -10.08
C GLU A 308 -10.18 14.69 -11.15
N MET A 309 -11.13 14.44 -12.06
CA MET A 309 -10.85 13.90 -13.38
C MET A 309 -11.20 14.95 -14.42
N ASP A 310 -10.19 15.39 -15.17
CA ASP A 310 -10.31 16.42 -16.20
C ASP A 310 -10.16 15.84 -17.60
N VAL A 311 -10.74 16.58 -18.55
CA VAL A 311 -10.56 16.33 -19.98
C VAL A 311 -10.08 17.61 -20.65
N VAL A 312 -8.90 17.53 -21.25
CA VAL A 312 -8.35 18.60 -22.11
C VAL A 312 -8.58 18.19 -23.56
N SER A 313 -9.56 18.82 -24.20
CA SER A 313 -9.93 18.56 -25.60
C SER A 313 -9.53 19.70 -26.55
N GLU A 314 -9.00 20.81 -26.02
CA GLU A 314 -8.68 22.01 -26.80
C GLU A 314 -7.34 22.63 -26.33
N ALA A 315 -6.68 23.35 -27.23
CA ALA A 315 -5.49 24.14 -26.91
C ALA A 315 -5.80 25.25 -25.89
N GLY A 316 -4.96 25.41 -24.87
CA GLY A 316 -4.99 26.55 -23.95
C GLY A 316 -6.09 26.49 -22.90
N MET A 317 -6.71 25.32 -22.68
CA MET A 317 -7.68 25.14 -21.60
C MET A 317 -7.03 25.37 -20.23
N ASN A 318 -7.75 26.03 -19.32
CA ASN A 318 -7.29 26.36 -17.97
C ASN A 318 -8.15 25.62 -16.93
N MET A 319 -7.54 24.76 -16.11
CA MET A 319 -8.24 23.92 -15.12
C MET A 319 -8.53 24.64 -13.79
N GLY A 320 -8.19 25.93 -13.68
CA GLY A 320 -8.72 26.81 -12.64
C GLY A 320 -7.93 26.90 -11.33
N TRP A 321 -7.05 25.94 -11.01
CA TRP A 321 -6.20 26.00 -9.82
C TRP A 321 -5.30 27.25 -9.84
N PRO A 322 -5.09 27.96 -8.71
CA PRO A 322 -5.58 27.69 -7.36
C PRO A 322 -6.89 28.40 -7.00
N LEU A 323 -7.48 29.17 -7.92
CA LEU A 323 -8.70 29.92 -7.64
C LEU A 323 -9.94 29.02 -7.62
N PHE A 324 -9.85 27.86 -8.27
CA PHE A 324 -10.85 26.81 -8.26
C PHE A 324 -10.21 25.46 -7.91
N GLU A 325 -10.91 24.67 -7.10
CA GLU A 325 -10.65 23.24 -6.84
C GLU A 325 -11.98 22.53 -7.07
N GLY A 326 -12.07 21.74 -8.13
CA GLY A 326 -13.37 21.38 -8.67
C GLY A 326 -14.17 22.61 -9.03
N LEU A 327 -15.46 22.57 -8.73
CA LEU A 327 -16.32 23.75 -8.81
C LEU A 327 -16.17 24.75 -7.65
N THR A 328 -15.39 24.43 -6.61
CA THR A 328 -15.27 25.27 -5.42
C THR A 328 -14.33 26.42 -5.69
N ARG A 329 -14.80 27.64 -5.44
CA ARG A 329 -13.95 28.82 -5.44
C ARG A 329 -13.16 28.86 -4.13
N GLN A 330 -11.84 28.96 -4.23
CA GLN A 330 -10.94 28.97 -3.07
C GLN A 330 -10.84 30.39 -2.50
N GLU A 331 -11.67 30.70 -1.51
CA GLU A 331 -11.80 32.06 -0.98
C GLU A 331 -10.51 32.59 -0.34
N ASP A 332 -9.65 31.71 0.20
CA ASP A 332 -8.36 32.14 0.76
C ASP A 332 -7.38 32.63 -0.33
N TYR A 333 -7.31 31.94 -1.47
CA TYR A 333 -6.52 32.38 -2.62
C TYR A 333 -7.09 33.64 -3.27
N VAL A 334 -8.42 33.76 -3.31
CA VAL A 334 -9.11 34.96 -3.79
C VAL A 334 -8.78 36.17 -2.93
N ALA A 335 -8.86 36.02 -1.60
CA ALA A 335 -8.68 37.11 -0.66
C ALA A 335 -7.25 37.65 -0.66
N ALA A 336 -6.29 36.88 -1.15
CA ALA A 336 -4.88 37.26 -1.21
C ALA A 336 -4.59 38.42 -2.17
N LEU A 337 -5.46 38.68 -3.17
CA LEU A 337 -5.25 39.72 -4.20
C LEU A 337 -3.84 39.66 -4.83
N THR A 338 -3.34 38.46 -5.12
CA THR A 338 -1.99 38.28 -5.67
C THR A 338 -1.88 38.88 -7.06
N GLU A 339 -0.89 39.77 -7.24
CA GLU A 339 -0.57 40.43 -8.51
C GLU A 339 0.05 39.47 -9.51
N ASN A 340 -0.45 39.47 -10.75
CA ASN A 340 0.24 38.86 -11.88
C ASN A 340 1.14 39.91 -12.55
N ARG A 341 2.44 39.87 -12.23
CA ARG A 341 3.41 40.86 -12.74
C ARG A 341 3.70 40.73 -14.24
N ASP A 342 3.33 39.61 -14.88
CA ASP A 342 3.34 39.46 -16.34
C ASP A 342 2.13 40.18 -17.00
N ALA A 343 1.18 40.71 -16.22
CA ALA A 343 -0.05 41.36 -16.70
C ALA A 343 -0.21 42.80 -16.16
N PRO A 344 0.57 43.78 -16.66
CA PRO A 344 0.44 45.18 -16.26
C PRO A 344 -0.93 45.77 -16.62
N ASN A 345 -1.49 46.58 -15.72
CA ASN A 345 -2.76 47.25 -15.95
C ASN A 345 -2.53 48.55 -16.75
N PRO A 346 -3.04 48.68 -18.00
CA PRO A 346 -2.81 49.86 -18.82
C PRO A 346 -3.47 51.15 -18.30
N LEU A 347 -4.41 51.04 -17.34
CA LEU A 347 -5.05 52.19 -16.72
C LEU A 347 -4.31 52.70 -15.48
N TYR A 348 -3.26 52.02 -15.03
CA TYR A 348 -2.48 52.44 -13.87
C TYR A 348 -1.87 53.84 -14.07
N ASP A 349 -2.20 54.76 -13.17
CA ASP A 349 -1.67 56.12 -13.13
C ASP A 349 -1.20 56.53 -11.72
N GLY A 350 -1.34 55.65 -10.73
CA GLY A 350 -1.01 55.91 -9.33
C GLY A 350 -1.92 56.91 -8.62
N VAL A 351 -3.02 57.35 -9.26
CA VAL A 351 -3.95 58.36 -8.74
C VAL A 351 -5.40 57.89 -8.82
N THR A 352 -5.89 57.59 -10.03
CA THR A 352 -7.26 57.11 -10.27
C THR A 352 -7.32 55.59 -10.31
N CYS A 353 -6.27 54.94 -10.81
CA CYS A 353 -6.07 53.52 -10.78
C CYS A 353 -4.80 53.20 -9.98
N LEU A 354 -4.98 52.61 -8.79
CA LEU A 354 -3.89 52.26 -7.89
C LEU A 354 -3.33 50.86 -8.14
N GLN A 355 -4.06 50.04 -8.91
CA GLN A 355 -3.69 48.66 -9.20
C GLN A 355 -2.75 48.62 -10.40
N GLN A 356 -1.44 48.48 -10.15
CA GLN A 356 -0.40 48.48 -11.18
C GLN A 356 -0.45 47.25 -12.09
N TYR A 357 -0.81 46.10 -11.52
CA TYR A 357 -0.91 44.82 -12.22
C TYR A 357 -2.30 44.21 -12.00
N PHE A 358 -2.82 43.48 -12.98
CA PHE A 358 -4.03 42.70 -12.76
C PHE A 358 -3.77 41.63 -11.68
N TYR A 359 -4.74 41.42 -10.79
CA TYR A 359 -4.69 40.27 -9.90
C TYR A 359 -5.07 39.02 -10.68
N PHE A 360 -4.58 37.84 -10.27
CA PHE A 360 -4.93 36.59 -10.96
C PHE A 360 -6.46 36.37 -11.07
N GLN A 361 -7.22 36.77 -10.05
CA GLN A 361 -8.68 36.65 -10.07
C GLN A 361 -9.39 37.59 -11.07
N ASP A 362 -8.72 38.66 -11.52
CA ASP A 362 -9.26 39.55 -12.56
C ASP A 362 -9.21 38.88 -13.94
N LEU A 363 -8.32 37.89 -14.09
CA LEU A 363 -7.95 37.27 -15.36
C LEU A 363 -8.60 35.90 -15.58
N ILE A 364 -9.26 35.31 -14.58
CA ILE A 364 -9.97 34.03 -14.71
C ILE A 364 -11.41 34.10 -14.24
N LYS A 365 -12.32 33.42 -14.97
CA LYS A 365 -13.73 33.31 -14.60
C LYS A 365 -14.21 31.86 -14.61
N GLN A 366 -15.13 31.56 -13.69
CA GLN A 366 -15.87 30.30 -13.69
C GLN A 366 -16.67 30.16 -15.00
N GLU A 367 -16.62 28.98 -15.60
CA GLU A 367 -17.31 28.69 -16.86
C GLU A 367 -18.82 28.90 -16.77
N ARG A 368 -19.38 29.34 -17.90
CA ARG A 368 -20.81 29.51 -18.14
C ARG A 368 -21.21 28.73 -19.39
N GLU A 369 -22.48 28.41 -19.49
CA GLU A 369 -23.04 27.61 -20.59
C GLU A 369 -22.83 28.25 -21.97
N ASP A 370 -22.71 29.58 -22.02
CA ASP A 370 -22.44 30.33 -23.26
C ASP A 370 -20.97 30.37 -23.67
N HIS A 371 -20.07 29.88 -22.82
CA HIS A 371 -18.62 29.93 -22.97
C HIS A 371 -18.07 31.31 -23.40
N ASN A 372 -18.71 32.42 -22.98
CA ASN A 372 -18.34 33.76 -23.44
C ASN A 372 -18.25 34.78 -22.28
N PRO A 373 -17.21 34.68 -21.42
CA PRO A 373 -17.05 35.54 -20.27
C PRO A 373 -16.54 36.91 -20.73
N SER A 374 -17.15 37.99 -20.23
CA SER A 374 -16.62 39.34 -20.44
C SER A 374 -15.60 39.69 -19.36
N PHE A 375 -14.41 40.15 -19.74
CA PHE A 375 -13.38 40.63 -18.82
C PHE A 375 -13.31 42.15 -18.86
N ARG A 376 -13.41 42.79 -17.68
CA ARG A 376 -13.47 44.24 -17.52
C ARG A 376 -12.35 44.69 -16.61
N ASN A 377 -11.81 45.87 -16.87
CA ASN A 377 -10.73 46.42 -16.08
C ASN A 377 -11.26 46.77 -14.67
N PRO A 378 -10.58 46.34 -13.58
CA PRO A 378 -11.02 46.62 -12.22
C PRO A 378 -10.97 48.12 -11.86
N CYS A 379 -10.16 48.92 -12.57
CA CYS A 379 -10.12 50.37 -12.40
C CYS A 379 -11.22 51.13 -13.17
N ASP A 380 -11.75 50.56 -14.26
CA ASP A 380 -12.89 51.09 -15.01
C ASP A 380 -13.66 49.94 -15.68
N ASN A 381 -14.82 49.60 -15.11
CA ASN A 381 -15.64 48.48 -15.56
C ASN A 381 -16.29 48.69 -16.95
N SER A 382 -16.20 49.91 -17.52
CA SER A 382 -16.61 50.17 -18.91
C SER A 382 -15.54 49.74 -19.92
N VAL A 383 -14.28 49.63 -19.48
CA VAL A 383 -13.13 49.25 -20.31
C VAL A 383 -12.91 47.73 -20.24
N ALA A 384 -12.70 47.10 -21.39
CA ALA A 384 -12.33 45.68 -21.44
C ALA A 384 -10.84 45.49 -21.13
N ILE A 385 -10.47 44.34 -20.57
CA ILE A 385 -9.05 43.96 -20.48
C ILE A 385 -8.47 43.84 -21.91
N PRO A 386 -7.26 44.38 -22.18
CA PRO A 386 -6.68 44.31 -23.52
C PRO A 386 -6.52 42.87 -24.02
N PRO A 387 -6.77 42.59 -25.31
CA PRO A 387 -6.56 41.24 -25.87
C PRO A 387 -5.12 40.72 -25.76
N THR A 388 -4.15 41.59 -25.56
CA THR A 388 -2.73 41.24 -25.34
C THR A 388 -2.46 40.71 -23.94
N THR A 389 -3.40 40.85 -23.01
CA THR A 389 -3.31 40.26 -21.66
C THR A 389 -4.13 38.97 -21.66
N PRO A 390 -3.50 37.80 -21.44
CA PRO A 390 -4.23 36.54 -21.40
C PRO A 390 -5.32 36.55 -20.33
N THR A 391 -6.51 36.10 -20.72
CA THR A 391 -7.65 35.88 -19.82
C THR A 391 -8.21 34.48 -20.05
N PHE A 392 -8.66 33.84 -18.99
CA PHE A 392 -8.99 32.41 -19.00
C PHE A 392 -10.37 32.13 -18.46
N MET A 393 -10.96 31.06 -18.95
CA MET A 393 -12.14 30.46 -18.35
C MET A 393 -11.72 29.16 -17.68
N HIS A 394 -12.12 28.98 -16.42
CA HIS A 394 -11.95 27.72 -15.72
C HIS A 394 -12.79 26.64 -16.42
N ARG A 395 -12.13 25.65 -17.01
CA ARG A 395 -12.74 24.46 -17.58
C ARG A 395 -12.94 23.44 -16.47
N ARG A 396 -14.20 23.15 -16.18
CA ARG A 396 -14.60 22.31 -15.04
C ARG A 396 -14.18 20.86 -15.26
N PRO A 397 -13.89 20.10 -14.20
CA PRO A 397 -13.64 18.67 -14.31
C PRO A 397 -14.85 17.94 -14.89
N ARG A 398 -14.67 16.71 -15.39
CA ARG A 398 -15.81 15.85 -15.75
C ARG A 398 -16.41 15.16 -14.54
N LEU A 399 -15.60 14.96 -13.50
CA LEU A 399 -15.98 14.33 -12.24
C LEU A 399 -15.09 14.89 -11.12
N GLU A 400 -15.70 15.25 -10.00
CA GLU A 400 -14.97 15.62 -8.77
C GLU A 400 -15.45 14.73 -7.61
N TRP A 401 -14.57 14.33 -6.69
CA TRP A 401 -14.96 13.53 -5.52
C TRP A 401 -14.29 14.01 -4.24
N SER A 402 -15.02 13.87 -3.13
CA SER A 402 -14.61 14.48 -1.86
C SER A 402 -13.55 13.65 -1.13
N HIS A 403 -12.64 14.33 -0.44
CA HIS A 403 -11.69 13.71 0.48
C HIS A 403 -12.38 13.15 1.74
N TRP A 404 -13.37 13.88 2.24
CA TRP A 404 -13.89 13.69 3.59
C TRP A 404 -15.13 12.80 3.65
N ASN A 405 -16.00 12.90 2.64
CA ASN A 405 -17.32 12.29 2.66
C ASN A 405 -17.56 11.47 1.41
N THR A 406 -18.37 10.42 1.48
CA THR A 406 -18.81 9.63 0.31
C THR A 406 -19.73 10.47 -0.61
N LYS A 407 -19.11 11.35 -1.40
CA LYS A 407 -19.72 12.30 -2.33
C LYS A 407 -18.84 12.44 -3.56
N ALA A 408 -19.45 12.21 -4.72
CA ALA A 408 -18.90 12.58 -6.02
C ALA A 408 -19.92 13.44 -6.77
N TYR A 409 -19.44 14.46 -7.47
CA TYR A 409 -20.26 15.40 -8.20
C TYR A 409 -19.88 15.43 -9.67
N VAL A 410 -20.90 15.56 -10.52
CA VAL A 410 -20.74 15.87 -11.93
C VAL A 410 -21.19 17.31 -12.14
N PRO A 411 -20.40 18.14 -12.84
CA PRO A 411 -20.74 19.53 -12.98
C PRO A 411 -21.72 19.73 -14.15
N ILE A 412 -22.82 20.41 -13.87
CA ILE A 412 -23.91 20.73 -14.81
C ILE A 412 -24.06 22.25 -14.99
N PHE A 413 -24.84 22.67 -15.99
CA PHE A 413 -25.34 24.04 -16.05
C PHE A 413 -26.80 24.09 -15.58
N LEU A 414 -27.12 25.10 -14.78
CA LEU A 414 -28.49 25.43 -14.41
C LEU A 414 -28.68 26.95 -14.58
N ASN A 415 -29.57 27.34 -15.50
CA ASN A 415 -29.80 28.73 -15.88
C ASN A 415 -28.51 29.44 -16.33
N GLY A 416 -27.68 28.79 -17.15
CA GLY A 416 -26.42 29.34 -17.66
C GLY A 416 -25.26 29.38 -16.67
N LEU A 417 -25.44 28.94 -15.42
CA LEU A 417 -24.41 28.95 -14.39
C LEU A 417 -23.96 27.54 -14.03
N ALA A 418 -22.66 27.37 -13.81
CA ALA A 418 -22.09 26.11 -13.35
C ALA A 418 -22.63 25.71 -11.97
N ARG A 419 -23.00 24.43 -11.82
CA ARG A 419 -23.53 23.83 -10.58
C ARG A 419 -23.04 22.39 -10.45
N ARG A 420 -23.10 21.88 -9.22
CA ARG A 420 -22.86 20.47 -8.90
C ARG A 420 -24.14 19.67 -8.99
N SER A 421 -24.06 18.46 -9.55
CA SER A 421 -25.10 17.43 -9.42
C SER A 421 -24.51 16.21 -8.74
N LEU A 422 -25.13 15.74 -7.64
CA LEU A 422 -24.63 14.57 -6.91
C LEU A 422 -24.76 13.34 -7.80
N LEU A 423 -23.67 12.59 -7.97
CA LEU A 423 -23.64 11.37 -8.79
C LEU A 423 -24.75 10.40 -8.36
N GLY A 424 -25.53 9.90 -9.32
CA GLY A 424 -26.64 8.96 -9.07
C GLY A 424 -27.90 9.55 -8.43
N SER A 425 -27.92 10.85 -8.11
CA SER A 425 -29.13 11.50 -7.57
C SER A 425 -30.17 11.78 -8.67
N THR A 426 -31.45 11.86 -8.30
CA THR A 426 -32.53 12.17 -9.25
C THR A 426 -32.26 13.48 -10.01
N GLY A 427 -32.14 13.40 -11.33
CA GLY A 427 -31.83 14.55 -12.20
C GLY A 427 -30.33 14.75 -12.49
N CYS A 428 -29.45 13.91 -11.95
CA CYS A 428 -28.07 13.83 -12.40
C CYS A 428 -28.00 13.18 -13.80
N PRO A 429 -27.25 13.75 -14.76
CA PRO A 429 -27.13 13.17 -16.10
C PRO A 429 -26.19 11.96 -16.17
N VAL A 430 -25.55 11.60 -15.05
CA VAL A 430 -24.56 10.52 -14.99
C VAL A 430 -25.00 9.47 -13.99
N ASP A 431 -25.00 8.22 -14.46
CA ASP A 431 -25.32 7.06 -13.65
C ASP A 431 -24.12 6.64 -12.79
N GLY A 432 -24.36 6.23 -11.56
CA GLY A 432 -23.31 5.76 -10.66
C GLY A 432 -23.68 5.94 -9.20
N ASN A 433 -22.81 5.49 -8.30
CA ASN A 433 -22.96 5.69 -6.86
C ASN A 433 -21.93 6.72 -6.36
N PRO A 434 -22.30 7.61 -5.41
CA PRO A 434 -21.32 8.48 -4.76
C PRO A 434 -20.18 7.68 -4.11
N PHE A 435 -18.97 8.23 -4.14
CA PHE A 435 -17.76 7.66 -3.55
C PHE A 435 -16.86 8.78 -3.01
N LYS A 436 -15.72 8.42 -2.39
CA LYS A 436 -14.72 9.36 -1.87
C LYS A 436 -13.31 8.90 -2.22
N GLY A 437 -12.35 9.80 -2.09
CA GLY A 437 -10.96 9.59 -2.49
C GLY A 437 -10.13 10.84 -2.22
N ASN A 438 -8.81 10.71 -2.19
CA ASN A 438 -7.87 11.76 -1.79
C ASN A 438 -6.47 11.61 -2.41
N SER A 439 -6.36 10.83 -3.49
CA SER A 439 -5.12 10.69 -4.25
C SER A 439 -5.42 10.09 -5.62
N ALA A 440 -5.92 10.92 -6.53
CA ALA A 440 -6.22 10.53 -7.91
C ALA A 440 -4.94 10.08 -8.64
N THR A 441 -4.91 8.83 -9.11
CA THR A 441 -3.71 8.28 -9.76
C THR A 441 -3.65 8.61 -11.26
N GLY A 442 -4.69 9.20 -11.85
CA GLY A 442 -4.90 9.16 -13.29
C GLY A 442 -5.17 7.73 -13.79
N GLY A 443 -5.21 7.53 -15.10
CA GLY A 443 -5.84 6.34 -15.66
C GLY A 443 -5.37 5.91 -17.05
N LEU A 444 -6.09 4.96 -17.63
CA LEU A 444 -5.88 4.46 -18.99
C LEU A 444 -7.21 4.07 -19.64
N THR A 445 -7.37 4.36 -20.93
CA THR A 445 -8.44 3.79 -21.76
C THR A 445 -8.05 2.41 -22.27
N LEU A 446 -8.75 1.36 -21.82
CA LEU A 446 -8.50 0.01 -22.34
C LEU A 446 -9.02 -0.12 -23.79
N SER A 447 -8.29 -0.81 -24.66
CA SER A 447 -8.77 -1.15 -26.01
C SER A 447 -10.01 -2.05 -26.00
N GLY A 448 -10.23 -2.77 -24.89
CA GLY A 448 -11.36 -3.65 -24.66
C GLY A 448 -11.25 -5.03 -25.32
N LYS A 449 -10.07 -5.40 -25.84
CA LYS A 449 -9.87 -6.73 -26.45
C LYS A 449 -10.03 -7.87 -25.45
N GLY A 450 -9.54 -7.69 -24.23
CA GLY A 450 -9.55 -8.69 -23.16
C GLY A 450 -10.60 -8.49 -22.08
N PHE A 451 -11.54 -7.54 -22.24
CA PHE A 451 -12.48 -7.15 -21.17
C PHE A 451 -13.96 -7.36 -21.55
N GLY A 452 -14.76 -7.76 -20.56
CA GLY A 452 -16.20 -7.96 -20.71
C GLY A 452 -17.03 -6.68 -20.57
N ALA A 453 -18.27 -6.71 -21.04
CA ALA A 453 -19.23 -5.66 -20.66
C ALA A 453 -19.47 -5.70 -19.14
N PRO A 454 -19.65 -4.56 -18.46
CA PRO A 454 -19.72 -3.19 -18.99
C PRO A 454 -18.38 -2.47 -19.17
N TYR A 455 -17.25 -3.07 -18.76
CA TYR A 455 -15.94 -2.41 -18.66
C TYR A 455 -15.13 -2.35 -19.97
N LYS A 456 -15.60 -3.06 -21.00
CA LYS A 456 -14.98 -3.09 -22.32
C LYS A 456 -14.87 -1.69 -22.94
N GLY A 457 -13.64 -1.28 -23.28
CA GLY A 457 -13.39 -0.04 -24.02
C GLY A 457 -13.49 1.24 -23.17
N GLN A 458 -13.52 1.11 -21.84
CA GLN A 458 -13.74 2.22 -20.92
C GLN A 458 -12.43 2.76 -20.35
N TYR A 459 -12.50 3.97 -19.78
CA TYR A 459 -11.39 4.59 -19.08
C TYR A 459 -11.36 4.15 -17.62
N PHE A 460 -10.22 3.67 -17.14
CA PHE A 460 -10.02 3.26 -15.76
C PHE A 460 -9.26 4.32 -15.01
N ILE A 461 -9.73 4.68 -13.82
CA ILE A 461 -9.08 5.61 -12.91
C ILE A 461 -8.99 5.00 -11.52
N GLY A 462 -7.91 5.30 -10.82
CA GLY A 462 -7.67 4.83 -9.47
C GLY A 462 -7.63 5.98 -8.46
N ASP A 463 -7.86 5.62 -7.21
CA ASP A 463 -7.48 6.45 -6.07
C ASP A 463 -6.62 5.63 -5.12
N TRP A 464 -5.38 6.07 -4.94
CA TRP A 464 -4.41 5.35 -4.13
C TRP A 464 -4.78 5.40 -2.63
N GLY A 465 -5.23 6.55 -2.14
CA GLY A 465 -5.51 6.78 -0.72
C GLY A 465 -6.80 6.11 -0.24
N ALA A 466 -7.81 6.04 -1.10
CA ALA A 466 -9.08 5.34 -0.85
C ALA A 466 -9.13 3.91 -1.39
N ASN A 467 -8.03 3.41 -1.95
CA ASN A 467 -7.80 2.02 -2.34
C ASN A 467 -8.79 1.46 -3.39
N TRP A 468 -9.24 2.24 -4.37
CA TRP A 468 -10.21 1.74 -5.38
C TRP A 468 -9.77 1.97 -6.81
N VAL A 469 -10.41 1.22 -7.73
CA VAL A 469 -10.39 1.42 -9.19
C VAL A 469 -11.83 1.57 -9.67
N ARG A 470 -12.07 2.55 -10.54
CA ARG A 470 -13.36 2.79 -11.19
C ARG A 470 -13.20 2.89 -12.69
N SER A 471 -14.25 2.48 -13.39
CA SER A 471 -14.38 2.62 -14.83
C SER A 471 -15.32 3.77 -15.14
N LEU A 472 -14.87 4.72 -15.95
CA LEU A 472 -15.62 5.86 -16.44
C LEU A 472 -16.06 5.61 -17.88
N VAL A 473 -17.36 5.74 -18.12
CA VAL A 473 -17.97 5.53 -19.44
C VAL A 473 -18.19 6.89 -20.09
N PHE A 474 -17.46 7.17 -21.16
CA PHE A 474 -17.61 8.38 -21.96
C PHE A 474 -18.31 8.10 -23.27
N ASP A 475 -19.07 9.07 -23.77
CA ASP A 475 -19.57 9.04 -25.14
C ASP A 475 -18.50 9.46 -26.16
N THR A 476 -18.89 9.64 -27.42
CA THR A 476 -17.97 10.05 -28.49
C THR A 476 -17.53 11.51 -28.42
N GLN A 477 -18.11 12.32 -27.53
CA GLN A 477 -17.87 13.75 -27.37
C GLN A 477 -17.26 14.06 -25.99
N ASP A 478 -16.63 13.06 -25.37
CA ASP A 478 -15.99 13.14 -24.06
C ASP A 478 -16.94 13.57 -22.92
N VAL A 479 -18.25 13.27 -23.08
CA VAL A 479 -19.25 13.47 -22.02
C VAL A 479 -19.36 12.20 -21.19
N LEU A 480 -19.07 12.33 -19.89
CA LEU A 480 -19.23 11.24 -18.93
C LEU A 480 -20.71 10.83 -18.84
N GLN A 481 -20.98 9.54 -19.03
CA GLN A 481 -22.31 8.94 -18.99
C GLN A 481 -22.52 8.11 -17.73
N GLN A 482 -21.48 7.39 -17.29
CA GLN A 482 -21.57 6.47 -16.16
C GLN A 482 -20.25 6.32 -15.41
N VAL A 483 -20.34 6.14 -14.10
CA VAL A 483 -19.22 5.77 -13.21
C VAL A 483 -19.50 4.41 -12.60
N LEU A 484 -18.65 3.43 -12.93
CA LEU A 484 -18.75 2.05 -12.48
C LEU A 484 -17.67 1.75 -11.44
N GLU A 485 -18.05 1.04 -10.37
CA GLU A 485 -17.07 0.42 -9.49
C GLU A 485 -16.39 -0.74 -10.21
N PHE A 486 -15.07 -0.83 -10.12
CA PHE A 486 -14.34 -1.93 -10.74
C PHE A 486 -13.44 -2.69 -9.76
N GLY A 487 -12.81 -2.02 -8.79
CA GLY A 487 -11.98 -2.71 -7.82
C GLY A 487 -11.93 -1.99 -6.50
N ILE A 488 -11.82 -2.75 -5.42
CA ILE A 488 -11.55 -2.24 -4.08
C ILE A 488 -10.33 -2.95 -3.49
N LEU A 489 -9.65 -2.29 -2.56
CA LEU A 489 -8.40 -2.74 -1.95
C LEU A 489 -7.26 -2.89 -2.98
N VAL A 490 -7.26 -2.08 -4.04
CA VAL A 490 -6.29 -2.21 -5.16
C VAL A 490 -5.01 -1.38 -4.97
N ARG A 491 -5.14 -0.14 -4.47
CA ARG A 491 -4.02 0.82 -4.24
C ARG A 491 -3.09 1.04 -5.46
N PRO A 492 -3.64 1.33 -6.64
CA PRO A 492 -2.85 1.45 -7.86
C PRO A 492 -2.00 2.73 -7.86
N VAL A 493 -0.76 2.65 -8.33
CA VAL A 493 0.07 3.83 -8.69
C VAL A 493 0.20 4.03 -10.20
N THR A 494 -0.23 3.05 -11.01
CA THR A 494 -0.23 3.11 -12.47
C THR A 494 -1.19 2.07 -13.05
N PHE A 495 -1.58 2.28 -14.30
CA PHE A 495 -2.32 1.33 -15.13
C PHE A 495 -1.64 1.23 -16.50
N GLU A 496 -1.63 0.05 -17.09
CA GLU A 496 -1.18 -0.19 -18.47
C GLU A 496 -2.02 -1.32 -19.08
N GLU A 497 -2.14 -1.40 -20.41
CA GLU A 497 -2.79 -2.53 -21.08
C GLU A 497 -1.73 -3.52 -21.58
N GLU A 498 -1.88 -4.81 -21.27
CA GLU A 498 -1.10 -5.87 -21.92
C GLU A 498 -1.59 -5.98 -23.37
N ARG A 499 -0.82 -5.48 -24.36
CA ARG A 499 -1.37 -5.18 -25.70
C ARG A 499 -1.81 -6.44 -26.46
N SER A 500 -1.17 -7.57 -26.20
CA SER A 500 -1.51 -8.85 -26.86
C SER A 500 -2.83 -9.44 -26.36
N LEU A 501 -3.14 -9.28 -25.07
CA LEU A 501 -4.30 -9.91 -24.43
C LEU A 501 -5.46 -8.93 -24.21
N GLY A 502 -5.14 -7.64 -24.04
CA GLY A 502 -6.06 -6.59 -23.62
C GLY A 502 -6.44 -6.68 -22.14
N ASP A 503 -5.57 -7.28 -21.33
CA ASP A 503 -5.69 -7.39 -19.87
C ASP A 503 -5.19 -6.08 -19.21
N LEU A 504 -5.74 -5.73 -18.04
CA LEU A 504 -5.34 -4.50 -17.31
C LEU A 504 -4.19 -4.83 -16.37
N LEU A 505 -3.06 -4.16 -16.55
CA LEU A 505 -1.91 -4.23 -15.66
C LEU A 505 -1.93 -3.06 -14.68
N TYR A 506 -1.43 -3.30 -13.46
CA TYR A 506 -1.24 -2.26 -12.47
C TYR A 506 -0.10 -2.57 -11.52
N ILE A 507 0.41 -1.54 -10.84
CA ILE A 507 1.36 -1.68 -9.74
C ILE A 507 0.66 -1.25 -8.43
N PRO A 508 0.49 -2.16 -7.46
CA PRO A 508 0.23 -1.79 -6.08
C PRO A 508 1.54 -1.43 -5.37
N TRP A 509 1.68 -0.16 -4.98
CA TRP A 509 2.92 0.37 -4.36
C TRP A 509 3.46 -0.49 -3.22
N SER A 510 2.57 -1.04 -2.39
CA SER A 510 2.96 -1.79 -1.20
C SER A 510 3.51 -3.20 -1.47
N LEU A 511 3.37 -3.73 -2.69
CA LEU A 511 3.78 -5.11 -2.99
C LEU A 511 5.01 -5.21 -3.87
N ASN A 512 5.48 -4.11 -4.51
CA ASN A 512 6.55 -4.15 -5.51
C ASN A 512 6.31 -5.24 -6.57
N GLN A 513 5.13 -5.20 -7.19
CA GLN A 513 4.68 -6.20 -8.16
C GLN A 513 4.05 -5.52 -9.37
N VAL A 514 4.24 -6.09 -10.55
CA VAL A 514 3.28 -5.92 -11.65
C VAL A 514 2.22 -6.99 -11.49
N ARG A 515 0.97 -6.56 -11.40
CA ARG A 515 -0.20 -7.43 -11.32
C ARG A 515 -1.08 -7.26 -12.53
N ARG A 516 -1.81 -8.32 -12.89
CA ARG A 516 -2.66 -8.40 -14.08
C ARG A 516 -4.08 -8.77 -13.69
N ILE A 517 -5.01 -7.97 -14.18
CA ILE A 517 -6.45 -8.22 -14.09
C ILE A 517 -6.94 -8.71 -15.44
N ARG A 518 -7.38 -9.97 -15.49
CA ARG A 518 -7.89 -10.64 -16.69
C ARG A 518 -9.39 -10.90 -16.58
N TYR A 519 -10.12 -10.70 -17.67
CA TYR A 519 -11.52 -11.15 -17.76
C TYR A 519 -11.61 -12.62 -18.21
N THR A 520 -12.28 -13.44 -17.42
CA THR A 520 -12.51 -14.87 -17.68
C THR A 520 -13.96 -15.18 -18.06
N GLY A 521 -14.86 -14.18 -18.04
CA GLY A 521 -16.30 -14.36 -18.27
C GLY A 521 -17.08 -14.67 -16.97
N ASP A 522 -18.41 -14.80 -17.04
CA ASP A 522 -19.19 -15.54 -16.01
C ASP A 522 -18.90 -17.06 -16.07
N SER A 523 -18.06 -17.45 -17.02
CA SER A 523 -17.46 -18.76 -17.14
C SER A 523 -16.27 -18.88 -16.20
N ASN A 524 -16.50 -19.51 -15.05
CA ASN A 524 -15.49 -20.20 -14.26
C ASN A 524 -14.15 -19.47 -14.12
N ALA A 525 -14.13 -18.46 -13.28
CA ALA A 525 -12.89 -17.84 -12.87
C ALA A 525 -11.95 -18.92 -12.32
N PRO A 526 -10.68 -18.91 -12.72
CA PRO A 526 -9.65 -19.65 -12.02
C PRO A 526 -9.81 -19.44 -10.51
N PRO A 527 -9.69 -20.51 -9.70
CA PRO A 527 -9.69 -20.35 -8.26
C PRO A 527 -8.52 -19.44 -7.85
N GLN A 528 -8.54 -18.80 -6.69
CA GLN A 528 -7.38 -18.08 -6.15
C GLN A 528 -6.52 -19.04 -5.32
N SER A 529 -5.26 -19.22 -5.71
CA SER A 529 -4.25 -20.04 -5.02
C SER A 529 -3.52 -19.20 -3.96
N VAL A 530 -3.62 -19.62 -2.70
CA VAL A 530 -3.03 -18.92 -1.53
C VAL A 530 -2.12 -19.88 -0.76
N PRO A 531 -0.85 -20.05 -1.18
CA PRO A 531 0.11 -20.89 -0.48
C PRO A 531 0.72 -20.19 0.73
N LEU A 532 0.77 -20.88 1.86
CA LEU A 532 1.39 -20.43 3.11
C LEU A 532 2.43 -21.46 3.62
N ALA A 533 3.36 -21.00 4.48
CA ALA A 533 4.32 -21.85 5.20
C ALA A 533 4.57 -21.35 6.62
N ASP A 534 4.92 -22.28 7.53
CA ASP A 534 5.12 -22.02 8.97
C ASP A 534 6.43 -21.32 9.36
N ALA A 535 7.38 -21.21 8.42
CA ALA A 535 8.52 -20.28 8.47
C ALA A 535 9.27 -20.37 7.13
N PRO A 536 9.03 -19.50 6.13
CA PRO A 536 9.57 -19.68 4.78
C PRO A 536 11.08 -19.39 4.65
N TYR A 537 11.81 -19.20 5.75
CA TYR A 537 13.25 -18.94 5.75
C TYR A 537 13.99 -19.62 6.91
N GLY A 538 15.27 -19.97 6.76
CA GLY A 538 16.11 -20.53 7.81
C GLY A 538 17.00 -21.71 7.39
N PRO A 539 17.77 -22.28 8.33
CA PRO A 539 18.82 -23.26 8.04
C PRO A 539 18.29 -24.62 7.56
N SER A 540 19.08 -25.30 6.74
CA SER A 540 18.87 -26.65 6.22
C SER A 540 19.64 -27.72 7.01
N PRO A 541 19.21 -29.02 6.98
CA PRO A 541 17.94 -29.50 6.42
C PRO A 541 16.77 -29.18 7.33
N ARG A 542 15.60 -28.89 6.74
CA ARG A 542 14.39 -28.55 7.50
C ARG A 542 13.13 -29.08 6.85
N THR A 543 12.12 -29.32 7.68
CA THR A 543 10.78 -29.69 7.21
C THR A 543 9.84 -28.51 7.38
N LEU A 544 9.16 -28.11 6.31
CA LEU A 544 8.14 -27.08 6.30
C LEU A 544 6.76 -27.70 6.31
N GLN A 545 5.84 -27.10 7.07
CA GLN A 545 4.41 -27.33 6.92
C GLN A 545 3.85 -26.29 5.96
N LEU A 546 3.34 -26.76 4.82
CA LEU A 546 2.67 -25.93 3.84
C LEU A 546 1.16 -25.93 4.12
N ASP A 547 0.48 -24.86 3.72
CA ASP A 547 -0.97 -24.74 3.82
C ASP A 547 -1.56 -24.00 2.61
N GLY A 548 -2.45 -24.66 1.89
CA GLY A 548 -3.16 -24.12 0.74
C GLY A 548 -4.63 -23.87 1.05
N THR A 549 -5.10 -24.14 2.27
CA THR A 549 -6.53 -24.11 2.61
C THR A 549 -7.16 -22.72 2.60
N ALA A 550 -6.35 -21.67 2.52
CA ALA A 550 -6.79 -20.30 2.26
C ALA A 550 -7.22 -20.07 0.80
N SER A 551 -6.93 -21.00 -0.11
CA SER A 551 -7.33 -20.93 -1.51
C SER A 551 -8.84 -21.12 -1.69
N PHE A 552 -9.44 -20.43 -2.66
CA PHE A 552 -10.88 -20.48 -2.88
C PHE A 552 -11.26 -20.24 -4.33
N ASP A 553 -12.39 -20.78 -4.76
CA ASP A 553 -13.03 -20.42 -6.02
C ASP A 553 -13.85 -19.11 -5.81
N PRO A 554 -13.63 -18.03 -6.60
CA PRO A 554 -14.40 -16.79 -6.51
C PRO A 554 -15.93 -17.00 -6.64
N GLU A 555 -16.37 -18.05 -7.32
CA GLU A 555 -17.77 -18.45 -7.45
C GLU A 555 -18.27 -19.31 -6.29
N GLY A 556 -17.40 -19.64 -5.34
CA GLY A 556 -17.70 -20.45 -4.16
C GLY A 556 -17.81 -21.96 -4.45
N GLY A 557 -17.31 -22.42 -5.59
CA GLY A 557 -17.16 -23.84 -5.92
C GLY A 557 -16.07 -24.54 -5.09
N ASP A 558 -16.04 -25.87 -5.17
CA ASP A 558 -14.99 -26.67 -4.55
C ASP A 558 -13.68 -26.55 -5.36
N VAL A 559 -12.55 -26.67 -4.68
CA VAL A 559 -11.22 -26.63 -5.28
C VAL A 559 -10.40 -27.87 -4.93
N SER A 560 -9.44 -28.20 -5.79
CA SER A 560 -8.44 -29.25 -5.61
C SER A 560 -7.04 -28.66 -5.66
N PHE A 561 -6.08 -29.30 -4.98
CA PHE A 561 -4.74 -28.78 -4.79
C PHE A 561 -3.71 -29.65 -5.52
N LEU A 562 -2.68 -29.01 -6.06
CA LEU A 562 -1.49 -29.64 -6.59
C LEU A 562 -0.27 -28.78 -6.22
N TRP A 563 0.45 -29.22 -5.21
CA TRP A 563 1.76 -28.72 -4.86
C TRP A 563 2.82 -29.35 -5.77
N GLN A 564 3.74 -28.54 -6.29
CA GLN A 564 4.95 -28.99 -6.96
C GLN A 564 6.16 -28.45 -6.22
N PHE A 565 7.14 -29.33 -6.06
CA PHE A 565 8.31 -29.09 -5.23
C PHE A 565 9.59 -28.95 -6.06
N PRO A 566 10.64 -28.29 -5.52
CA PRO A 566 11.90 -28.08 -6.23
C PRO A 566 12.59 -29.34 -6.73
N ASP A 567 12.40 -30.48 -6.05
CA ASP A 567 12.95 -31.79 -6.42
C ASP A 567 12.15 -32.52 -7.50
N GLY A 568 11.08 -31.89 -8.01
CA GLY A 568 10.16 -32.44 -9.00
C GLY A 568 9.07 -33.36 -8.43
N SER A 569 9.04 -33.57 -7.11
CA SER A 569 7.94 -34.29 -6.46
C SER A 569 6.70 -33.41 -6.32
N THR A 570 5.53 -34.03 -6.07
CA THR A 570 4.24 -33.32 -6.01
C THR A 570 3.36 -33.84 -4.88
N SER A 571 2.40 -33.03 -4.41
CA SER A 571 1.38 -33.45 -3.46
C SER A 571 0.01 -32.86 -3.80
N THR A 572 -1.07 -33.61 -3.62
CA THR A 572 -2.45 -33.12 -3.77
C THR A 572 -3.13 -32.80 -2.44
N GLU A 573 -2.39 -32.94 -1.34
CA GLU A 573 -2.87 -32.59 -0.01
C GLU A 573 -3.12 -31.07 0.09
N PRO A 574 -4.18 -30.61 0.77
CA PRO A 574 -4.36 -29.18 1.03
C PRO A 574 -3.22 -28.59 1.88
N SER A 575 -2.61 -29.39 2.77
CA SER A 575 -1.57 -28.95 3.69
C SER A 575 -0.43 -29.99 3.81
N PRO A 576 0.42 -30.17 2.78
CA PRO A 576 1.49 -31.16 2.79
C PRO A 576 2.68 -30.71 3.65
N ARG A 577 3.58 -31.65 3.94
CA ARG A 577 4.91 -31.38 4.49
C ARG A 577 5.97 -31.63 3.44
N ILE A 578 6.95 -30.75 3.38
CA ILE A 578 8.13 -30.94 2.53
C ILE A 578 9.40 -30.84 3.36
N ALA A 579 10.33 -31.77 3.14
CA ALA A 579 11.70 -31.64 3.61
C ALA A 579 12.51 -30.94 2.54
N LEU A 580 13.11 -29.81 2.88
CA LEU A 580 14.04 -29.08 2.02
C LEU A 580 15.44 -29.20 2.60
N ASP A 581 16.36 -29.59 1.72
CA ASP A 581 17.77 -29.73 2.01
C ASP A 581 18.55 -28.85 1.02
N ASN A 582 19.75 -28.44 1.41
CA ASN A 582 20.64 -27.65 0.58
C ASN A 582 22.09 -28.13 0.75
N PRO A 583 22.44 -29.26 0.11
CA PRO A 583 23.77 -29.85 0.24
C PRO A 583 24.91 -28.95 -0.29
N GLY A 584 24.59 -27.86 -0.99
CA GLY A 584 25.55 -26.86 -1.48
C GLY A 584 26.00 -25.85 -0.42
N GLY A 585 25.25 -25.69 0.67
CA GLY A 585 25.61 -24.86 1.83
C GLY A 585 25.68 -23.35 1.59
N LEU A 586 25.34 -22.86 0.39
CA LEU A 586 25.17 -21.43 0.10
C LEU A 586 23.68 -21.08 0.20
N PRO A 587 23.33 -19.89 0.72
CA PRO A 587 21.95 -19.39 0.72
C PRO A 587 21.28 -19.59 -0.64
N THR A 588 20.07 -20.13 -0.64
CA THR A 588 19.34 -20.40 -1.88
C THR A 588 17.85 -20.23 -1.69
N THR A 589 17.20 -19.60 -2.65
CA THR A 589 15.73 -19.58 -2.72
C THR A 589 15.25 -20.82 -3.47
N GLN A 590 14.44 -21.63 -2.80
CA GLN A 590 13.72 -22.74 -3.40
C GLN A 590 12.26 -22.34 -3.64
N VAL A 591 11.73 -22.67 -4.82
CA VAL A 591 10.39 -22.27 -5.22
C VAL A 591 9.45 -23.46 -5.08
N VAL A 592 8.44 -23.32 -4.23
CA VAL A 592 7.32 -24.25 -4.14
C VAL A 592 6.15 -23.64 -4.90
N SER A 593 5.47 -24.40 -5.75
CA SER A 593 4.27 -23.89 -6.44
C SER A 593 3.02 -24.59 -5.94
N LEU A 594 1.95 -23.84 -5.69
CA LEU A 594 0.61 -24.38 -5.48
C LEU A 594 -0.27 -24.07 -6.68
N THR A 595 -0.67 -25.12 -7.40
CA THR A 595 -1.77 -25.04 -8.36
C THR A 595 -3.09 -25.42 -7.67
N VAL A 596 -4.10 -24.59 -7.80
CA VAL A 596 -5.47 -24.86 -7.36
C VAL A 596 -6.35 -25.03 -8.58
N THR A 597 -7.21 -26.05 -8.61
CA THR A 597 -8.12 -26.33 -9.75
C THR A 597 -9.56 -26.40 -9.25
N ASP A 598 -10.47 -25.66 -9.87
CA ASP A 598 -11.90 -25.73 -9.54
C ASP A 598 -12.62 -26.93 -10.19
N VAL A 599 -13.92 -27.05 -9.90
CA VAL A 599 -14.78 -28.15 -10.40
C VAL A 599 -15.08 -28.12 -11.90
N LYS A 600 -14.89 -26.99 -12.59
CA LYS A 600 -15.08 -26.88 -14.04
C LYS A 600 -13.74 -26.88 -14.80
N GLY A 601 -12.63 -27.02 -14.08
CA GLY A 601 -11.29 -27.31 -14.61
C GLY A 601 -10.41 -26.09 -14.85
N ALA A 602 -10.77 -24.88 -14.40
CA ALA A 602 -9.83 -23.77 -14.43
C ALA A 602 -8.86 -23.84 -13.23
N THR A 603 -7.69 -23.24 -13.42
CA THR A 603 -6.56 -23.38 -12.50
C THR A 603 -5.87 -22.04 -12.24
N ASP A 604 -5.40 -21.84 -11.02
CA ASP A 604 -4.45 -20.78 -10.68
C ASP A 604 -3.20 -21.39 -10.04
N ASN A 605 -2.05 -20.76 -10.27
CA ASN A 605 -0.76 -21.22 -9.75
C ASN A 605 -0.04 -20.05 -9.07
N THR A 606 0.28 -20.23 -7.80
CA THR A 606 1.04 -19.26 -7.01
C THR A 606 2.36 -19.87 -6.58
N LEU A 607 3.44 -19.10 -6.72
CA LEU A 607 4.76 -19.46 -6.25
C LEU A 607 4.97 -18.97 -4.81
N LEU A 608 5.54 -19.85 -3.99
CA LEU A 608 6.00 -19.58 -2.64
C LEU A 608 7.52 -19.71 -2.63
N ASN A 609 8.19 -18.58 -2.43
CA ASN A 609 9.63 -18.56 -2.21
C ASN A 609 9.95 -19.03 -0.81
N VAL A 610 10.86 -19.99 -0.72
CA VAL A 610 11.39 -20.50 0.52
C VAL A 610 12.89 -20.28 0.53
N HIS A 611 13.37 -19.45 1.43
CA HIS A 611 14.77 -19.08 1.54
C HIS A 611 15.51 -20.06 2.46
N ILE A 612 16.30 -20.95 1.87
CA ILE A 612 17.03 -21.98 2.59
C ILE A 612 18.44 -21.50 2.89
N ASP A 613 18.87 -21.70 4.13
CA ASP A 613 20.14 -21.18 4.66
C ASP A 613 20.26 -19.66 4.51
N ASN A 614 19.13 -18.95 4.58
CA ASN A 614 19.08 -17.50 4.63
C ASN A 614 18.12 -17.05 5.74
N THR A 615 18.41 -15.93 6.37
CA THR A 615 17.60 -15.31 7.41
C THR A 615 17.42 -13.81 7.14
N PRO A 616 16.30 -13.19 7.56
CA PRO A 616 16.12 -11.76 7.36
C PRO A 616 17.20 -10.94 8.10
N PRO A 617 17.59 -9.76 7.58
CA PRO A 617 18.56 -8.89 8.23
C PRO A 617 18.18 -8.56 9.68
N VAL A 618 19.15 -8.38 10.56
CA VAL A 618 18.93 -7.78 11.89
C VAL A 618 19.13 -6.27 11.77
N VAL A 619 18.12 -5.52 12.20
CA VAL A 619 18.06 -4.05 12.06
C VAL A 619 17.83 -3.41 13.42
N ASP A 620 18.62 -2.40 13.75
CA ASP A 620 18.49 -1.60 14.97
C ASP A 620 18.81 -0.13 14.67
N ILE A 621 17.81 0.75 14.76
CA ILE A 621 17.95 2.19 14.56
C ILE A 621 18.74 2.77 15.74
N THR A 622 19.92 3.33 15.45
CA THR A 622 20.86 3.80 16.48
C THR A 622 20.94 5.32 16.60
N SER A 623 20.55 6.05 15.56
CA SER A 623 20.73 7.50 15.50
C SER A 623 19.68 8.29 16.29
N VAL A 624 18.52 7.68 16.54
CA VAL A 624 17.39 8.30 17.23
C VAL A 624 16.83 7.32 18.24
N GLN A 625 16.65 7.79 19.48
CA GLN A 625 16.01 6.97 20.50
C GLN A 625 14.49 7.11 20.38
N ASN A 626 13.78 5.99 20.47
CA ASN A 626 12.33 6.00 20.59
C ASN A 626 11.89 6.87 21.79
N GLY A 627 10.96 7.80 21.57
CA GLY A 627 10.54 8.80 22.56
C GLY A 627 11.31 10.14 22.49
N SER A 628 12.26 10.31 21.56
CA SER A 628 12.99 11.57 21.39
C SER A 628 12.05 12.75 21.08
N GLN A 629 12.48 13.98 21.37
CA GLN A 629 11.66 15.17 21.14
C GLN A 629 12.04 15.93 19.86
N TYR A 630 11.08 16.60 19.24
CA TYR A 630 11.28 17.55 18.14
C TYR A 630 10.65 18.92 18.45
N SER A 631 11.22 19.99 17.90
CA SER A 631 10.80 21.36 18.18
C SER A 631 9.36 21.62 17.72
N THR A 632 8.60 22.36 18.53
CA THR A 632 7.23 22.78 18.23
C THR A 632 7.14 24.11 17.49
N THR A 633 8.28 24.80 17.34
CA THR A 633 8.37 26.12 16.69
C THR A 633 9.29 26.13 15.49
N ASP A 634 10.29 25.24 15.45
CA ASP A 634 11.35 25.23 14.45
C ASP A 634 11.44 23.86 13.75
N LEU A 635 12.03 23.84 12.55
CA LEU A 635 12.35 22.60 11.86
C LEU A 635 13.36 21.79 12.69
N THR A 636 13.14 20.48 12.80
CA THR A 636 14.05 19.56 13.48
C THR A 636 14.76 18.68 12.47
N TYR A 637 16.09 18.70 12.47
CA TYR A 637 16.91 17.85 11.60
C TYR A 637 17.31 16.59 12.35
N VAL A 638 16.98 15.44 11.79
CA VAL A 638 17.17 14.15 12.43
C VAL A 638 18.11 13.30 11.58
N ASN A 639 19.29 13.02 12.10
CA ASN A 639 20.20 12.07 11.45
C ASN A 639 19.62 10.67 11.57
N LEU A 640 19.63 9.92 10.47
CA LEU A 640 19.16 8.54 10.35
C LEU A 640 20.38 7.64 10.19
N ALA A 641 20.53 6.66 11.07
CA ALA A 641 21.53 5.61 11.00
C ALA A 641 21.06 4.39 11.79
N ALA A 642 21.44 3.21 11.33
CA ALA A 642 21.12 1.94 11.96
C ALA A 642 22.34 1.03 12.02
N SER A 643 22.42 0.22 13.08
CA SER A 643 23.23 -0.98 13.11
C SER A 643 22.48 -2.05 12.34
N VAL A 644 23.09 -2.54 11.26
CA VAL A 644 22.48 -3.53 10.39
C VAL A 644 23.48 -4.64 10.16
N SER A 645 23.03 -5.88 10.36
CA SER A 645 23.82 -7.07 10.13
C SER A 645 22.96 -8.14 9.53
N ASP A 646 23.51 -8.89 8.58
CA ASP A 646 22.90 -10.08 8.03
C ASP A 646 23.88 -11.24 8.24
N ALA A 647 23.36 -12.43 8.53
CA ALA A 647 24.23 -13.59 8.79
C ALA A 647 24.85 -14.15 7.50
N GLU A 648 24.17 -13.93 6.37
CA GLU A 648 24.47 -14.52 5.08
C GLU A 648 25.02 -13.51 4.06
N HIS A 649 24.66 -12.23 4.20
CA HIS A 649 24.93 -11.16 3.24
C HIS A 649 25.87 -10.07 3.77
N GLY A 650 26.69 -9.51 2.88
CA GLY A 650 27.55 -8.37 3.19
C GLY A 650 26.79 -7.03 3.13
N PRO A 651 27.32 -5.93 3.68
CA PRO A 651 26.64 -4.63 3.67
C PRO A 651 26.29 -4.09 2.27
N THR A 652 27.03 -4.47 1.22
CA THR A 652 26.76 -4.08 -0.18
C THR A 652 25.60 -4.85 -0.81
N ASP A 653 25.21 -5.94 -0.18
CA ASP A 653 24.14 -6.83 -0.63
C ASP A 653 22.80 -6.46 0.05
N LEU A 654 22.81 -5.44 0.92
CA LEU A 654 21.63 -4.94 1.62
C LEU A 654 21.11 -3.66 0.94
N SER A 655 19.80 -3.58 0.80
CA SER A 655 19.11 -2.34 0.43
C SER A 655 18.36 -1.77 1.61
N TYR A 656 18.37 -0.44 1.71
CA TYR A 656 17.79 0.32 2.81
C TYR A 656 16.59 1.10 2.28
N LEU A 657 15.55 1.23 3.11
CA LEU A 657 14.43 2.12 2.88
C LEU A 657 14.00 2.72 4.22
N TRP A 658 14.48 3.94 4.48
CA TRP A 658 13.93 4.78 5.53
C TRP A 658 12.62 5.39 5.06
N GLN A 659 11.62 5.46 5.93
CA GLN A 659 10.34 6.11 5.71
C GLN A 659 10.01 6.94 6.96
N VAL A 660 9.76 8.24 6.78
CA VAL A 660 9.41 9.14 7.89
C VAL A 660 7.94 9.47 7.78
N TYR A 661 7.15 9.04 8.76
CA TYR A 661 5.73 9.33 8.80
C TYR A 661 5.42 10.43 9.81
N LEU A 662 4.64 11.44 9.42
CA LEU A 662 3.93 12.27 10.38
C LEU A 662 2.71 11.48 10.86
N VAL A 663 2.71 11.13 12.12
CA VAL A 663 1.62 10.45 12.82
C VAL A 663 0.81 11.49 13.56
N HIS A 664 -0.50 11.56 13.29
CA HIS A 664 -1.38 12.34 14.13
C HIS A 664 -2.77 11.73 14.26
N ASP A 665 -3.33 11.91 15.46
CA ASP A 665 -4.50 11.20 15.96
C ASP A 665 -4.37 9.67 15.79
N ASN A 666 -4.93 9.11 14.72
CA ASN A 666 -4.93 7.68 14.42
C ASN A 666 -4.50 7.33 12.98
N HIS A 667 -3.87 8.25 12.26
CA HIS A 667 -3.39 8.02 10.90
C HIS A 667 -1.98 8.57 10.71
N LYS A 668 -1.36 8.20 9.58
CA LYS A 668 0.01 8.55 9.23
C LYS A 668 0.09 9.11 7.81
N HIS A 669 0.87 10.17 7.62
CA HIS A 669 1.26 10.67 6.31
C HIS A 669 2.70 10.26 6.05
N LEU A 670 2.97 9.60 4.93
CA LEU A 670 4.34 9.33 4.51
C LEU A 670 4.98 10.65 4.06
N GLY A 671 6.12 10.99 4.64
CA GLY A 671 7.00 12.08 4.23
C GLY A 671 8.25 11.53 3.56
N ASP A 672 9.42 11.94 4.05
CA ASP A 672 10.70 11.64 3.40
C ASP A 672 11.00 10.13 3.36
N GLU A 673 11.59 9.69 2.24
CA GLU A 673 12.12 8.34 2.07
C GLU A 673 13.61 8.40 1.69
N PHE A 674 14.41 7.49 2.24
CA PHE A 674 15.85 7.43 1.94
C PHE A 674 16.31 6.00 1.69
N PHE A 675 17.14 5.80 0.67
CA PHE A 675 17.56 4.47 0.21
C PHE A 675 19.00 4.10 0.61
N THR A 676 19.59 4.90 1.50
CA THR A 676 20.96 4.77 1.97
C THR A 676 20.98 4.28 3.42
N GLN A 677 22.08 3.66 3.84
CA GLN A 677 22.24 3.20 5.21
C GLN A 677 22.17 4.35 6.23
N THR A 678 22.60 5.54 5.83
CA THR A 678 22.49 6.77 6.63
C THR A 678 21.85 7.89 5.82
N ALA A 679 21.05 8.73 6.46
CA ALA A 679 20.40 9.89 5.86
C ALA A 679 20.17 11.00 6.88
N GLN A 680 19.53 12.10 6.48
CA GLN A 680 19.03 13.12 7.40
C GLN A 680 17.61 13.52 6.99
N ALA A 681 16.66 13.34 7.91
CA ALA A 681 15.27 13.72 7.75
C ALA A 681 14.99 15.09 8.35
N ILE A 682 13.98 15.78 7.81
CA ILE A 682 13.48 17.05 8.36
C ILE A 682 12.09 16.82 8.93
N LEU A 683 11.91 17.13 10.21
CA LEU A 683 10.61 17.09 10.87
C LEU A 683 10.05 18.50 10.99
N PHE A 684 8.82 18.67 10.51
CA PHE A 684 8.10 19.92 10.60
C PHE A 684 7.51 20.12 12.01
N PRO A 685 7.58 21.34 12.56
CA PRO A 685 7.03 21.64 13.88
C PRO A 685 5.53 21.38 13.90
N SER A 686 5.06 20.75 14.98
CA SER A 686 3.64 20.46 15.21
C SER A 686 3.18 21.08 16.53
N SER A 687 1.90 21.46 16.60
CA SER A 687 1.35 22.14 17.78
C SER A 687 1.06 21.16 18.93
N CYS A 688 1.22 21.63 20.18
CA CYS A 688 0.92 20.84 21.38
C CYS A 688 -0.57 20.81 21.77
N SER A 689 -1.46 21.45 21.00
CA SER A 689 -2.86 21.65 21.39
C SER A 689 -3.82 20.72 20.64
N GLY A 690 -4.56 19.89 21.38
CA GLY A 690 -5.79 19.23 20.92
C GLY A 690 -5.66 17.96 20.08
N THR A 691 -4.46 17.62 19.60
CA THR A 691 -4.16 16.47 18.70
C THR A 691 -2.87 15.79 19.16
N SER A 692 -2.80 14.46 19.13
CA SER A 692 -1.54 13.74 19.38
C SER A 692 -0.69 13.75 18.12
N TYR A 693 0.49 14.37 18.15
CA TYR A 693 1.45 14.36 17.05
C TYR A 693 2.68 13.53 17.41
N ALA A 694 3.18 12.76 16.46
CA ALA A 694 4.47 12.08 16.53
C ALA A 694 5.06 11.95 15.12
N TYR A 695 6.35 11.71 15.02
CA TYR A 695 6.95 11.21 13.79
C TYR A 695 7.36 9.76 14.00
N GLU A 696 6.93 8.84 13.12
CA GLU A 696 7.49 7.48 13.03
C GLU A 696 8.64 7.52 12.02
N VAL A 697 9.85 7.23 12.47
CA VAL A 697 10.98 6.94 11.59
C VAL A 697 11.08 5.43 11.48
N ARG A 698 10.77 4.90 10.30
CA ARG A 698 10.81 3.47 9.98
C ARG A 698 12.00 3.18 9.09
N LEU A 699 12.72 2.11 9.33
CA LEU A 699 13.72 1.54 8.43
C LEU A 699 13.30 0.14 8.04
N ILE A 700 13.26 -0.11 6.74
CA ILE A 700 13.17 -1.45 6.15
C ILE A 700 14.53 -1.78 5.54
N VAL A 701 15.10 -2.92 5.92
CA VAL A 701 16.31 -3.45 5.28
C VAL A 701 15.95 -4.74 4.58
N THR A 702 16.36 -4.87 3.32
CA THR A 702 16.20 -6.07 2.50
C THR A 702 17.56 -6.65 2.16
N ASP A 703 17.74 -7.95 2.31
CA ASP A 703 18.94 -8.64 1.80
C ASP A 703 18.89 -8.86 0.28
N ALA A 704 19.95 -9.45 -0.29
CA ALA A 704 20.04 -9.68 -1.74
C ALA A 704 19.10 -10.78 -2.24
N ASP A 705 18.62 -11.64 -1.35
CA ASP A 705 17.69 -12.74 -1.64
C ASP A 705 16.22 -12.34 -1.42
N GLY A 706 15.95 -11.14 -0.90
CA GLY A 706 14.62 -10.54 -0.75
C GLY A 706 13.99 -10.66 0.64
N LEU A 707 14.69 -11.18 1.66
CA LEU A 707 14.18 -11.17 3.03
C LEU A 707 14.31 -9.79 3.66
N GLN A 708 13.30 -9.41 4.45
CA GLN A 708 13.19 -8.07 5.02
C GLN A 708 13.00 -8.07 6.53
N THR A 709 13.58 -7.05 7.17
CA THR A 709 13.29 -6.69 8.55
C THR A 709 12.98 -5.21 8.63
N THR A 710 12.02 -4.87 9.49
CA THR A 710 11.62 -3.49 9.77
C THR A 710 11.95 -3.14 11.21
N ASP A 711 12.48 -1.94 11.42
CA ASP A 711 12.59 -1.30 12.73
C ASP A 711 11.95 0.10 12.68
N SER A 712 11.41 0.57 13.81
CA SER A 712 10.70 1.86 13.91
C SER A 712 10.99 2.57 15.23
N VAL A 713 11.18 3.89 15.17
CA VAL A 713 11.30 4.76 16.35
C VAL A 713 10.36 5.96 16.24
N TYR A 714 9.82 6.41 17.36
CA TYR A 714 8.90 7.55 17.40
C TYR A 714 9.56 8.78 18.03
N LEU A 715 9.29 9.95 17.47
CA LEU A 715 9.64 11.25 18.03
C LEU A 715 8.37 12.05 18.35
N PHE A 716 8.38 12.80 19.44
CA PHE A 716 7.23 13.56 19.95
C PHE A 716 7.53 15.06 20.05
N PRO A 717 6.52 15.93 19.98
CA PRO A 717 6.74 17.37 20.11
C PRO A 717 7.30 17.73 21.52
N ASP A 718 8.26 18.65 21.58
CA ASP A 718 8.78 19.22 22.83
C ASP A 718 7.75 20.18 23.44
N CYS A 719 6.78 19.61 24.13
CA CYS A 719 5.77 20.34 24.89
C CYS A 719 6.30 20.54 26.32
N ALA A 720 6.75 21.75 26.64
CA ALA A 720 7.21 22.12 27.99
C ALA A 720 6.10 21.84 29.03
N SER A 721 6.19 20.72 29.75
CA SER A 721 5.21 20.33 30.77
C SER A 721 5.89 19.76 32.02
N SER A 722 5.27 20.00 33.18
CA SER A 722 5.81 19.65 34.52
C SER A 722 5.51 18.22 34.98
N GLY A 723 5.12 17.33 34.06
CA GLY A 723 4.73 15.95 34.33
C GLY A 723 5.87 14.95 34.14
N SER A 724 5.71 13.73 34.68
CA SER A 724 6.58 12.59 34.34
C SER A 724 5.76 11.30 34.32
N VAL A 725 6.25 10.29 33.59
CA VAL A 725 5.71 8.93 33.59
C VAL A 725 6.83 7.89 33.51
N ALA A 726 6.69 6.82 34.27
CA ALA A 726 7.59 5.68 34.24
C ALA A 726 6.80 4.38 34.43
N ILE A 727 7.06 3.38 33.59
CA ILE A 727 6.56 2.03 33.81
C ILE A 727 7.34 1.41 34.97
N THR A 728 6.65 0.96 36.01
CA THR A 728 7.23 0.36 37.22
C THR A 728 7.04 -1.16 37.29
N SER A 729 6.12 -1.70 36.49
CA SER A 729 5.91 -3.13 36.28
C SER A 729 5.47 -3.35 34.83
N PRO A 730 5.93 -4.39 34.11
CA PRO A 730 6.97 -5.34 34.54
C PRO A 730 8.35 -4.67 34.69
N ALA A 731 9.28 -5.33 35.38
CA ALA A 731 10.65 -4.84 35.47
C ALA A 731 11.39 -5.00 34.13
N SER A 732 12.31 -4.07 33.83
CA SER A 732 13.20 -4.20 32.66
C SER A 732 13.95 -5.53 32.68
N GLY A 733 13.93 -6.24 31.56
CA GLY A 733 14.48 -7.59 31.40
C GLY A 733 13.57 -8.72 31.89
N ALA A 734 12.30 -8.44 32.23
CA ALA A 734 11.36 -9.49 32.64
C ALA A 734 11.21 -10.55 31.54
N VAL A 735 11.20 -11.82 31.95
CA VAL A 735 10.96 -12.97 31.08
C VAL A 735 9.55 -13.48 31.34
N ILE A 736 8.69 -13.38 30.34
CA ILE A 736 7.26 -13.70 30.39
C ILE A 736 7.00 -14.99 29.61
N ASN A 737 6.11 -15.83 30.12
CA ASN A 737 5.66 -17.01 29.38
C ASN A 737 4.59 -16.60 28.37
N PRO A 738 4.61 -17.13 27.14
CA PRO A 738 3.60 -16.79 26.15
C PRO A 738 2.18 -17.13 26.63
N GLY A 739 1.22 -16.29 26.29
CA GLY A 739 -0.16 -16.35 26.77
C GLY A 739 -0.37 -15.81 28.19
N SER A 740 0.69 -15.32 28.86
CA SER A 740 0.54 -14.67 30.17
C SER A 740 -0.03 -13.26 30.02
N ILE A 741 -0.85 -12.86 30.99
CA ILE A 741 -1.24 -11.47 31.16
C ILE A 741 -0.12 -10.74 31.90
N VAL A 742 0.43 -9.71 31.28
CA VAL A 742 1.38 -8.77 31.85
C VAL A 742 0.61 -7.58 32.39
N ASP A 743 0.63 -7.40 33.71
CA ASP A 743 0.08 -6.20 34.36
C ASP A 743 1.13 -5.08 34.32
N ILE A 744 0.87 -4.12 33.43
CA ILE A 744 1.67 -2.93 33.21
C ILE A 744 1.19 -1.84 34.16
N GLN A 745 2.10 -1.33 35.00
CA GLN A 745 1.80 -0.24 35.92
C GLN A 745 2.65 0.96 35.58
N ALA A 746 2.03 2.14 35.47
CA ALA A 746 2.71 3.39 35.22
C ALA A 746 2.58 4.33 36.43
N GLN A 747 3.73 4.81 36.92
CA GLN A 747 3.79 5.85 37.94
C GLN A 747 3.97 7.21 37.27
N THR A 748 3.21 8.21 37.72
CA THR A 748 3.27 9.57 37.19
C THR A 748 3.50 10.63 38.27
N THR A 749 3.95 11.81 37.85
CA THR A 749 3.91 13.06 38.63
C THR A 749 3.26 14.17 37.80
N GLY A 750 2.60 15.13 38.46
CA GLY A 750 1.92 16.24 37.77
C GLY A 750 0.43 15.98 37.53
N ALA A 751 -0.24 16.93 36.86
CA ALA A 751 -1.67 16.83 36.52
C ALA A 751 -1.86 15.99 35.24
N ILE A 752 -1.91 14.67 35.41
CA ILE A 752 -2.10 13.72 34.31
C ILE A 752 -3.58 13.37 34.16
N ASN A 753 -4.10 13.47 32.94
CA ASN A 753 -5.49 13.11 32.63
C ASN A 753 -5.62 11.73 31.98
N ARG A 754 -4.55 11.23 31.35
CA ARG A 754 -4.51 9.95 30.67
C ARG A 754 -3.09 9.41 30.56
N VAL A 755 -2.90 8.09 30.67
CA VAL A 755 -1.66 7.41 30.30
C VAL A 755 -1.97 6.39 29.20
N ASP A 756 -1.26 6.51 28.10
CA ASP A 756 -1.34 5.59 26.96
C ASP A 756 -0.14 4.65 27.04
N THR A 757 -0.38 3.34 27.10
CA THR A 757 0.68 2.33 27.16
C THR A 757 0.89 1.73 25.78
N TRP A 758 2.14 1.67 25.34
CA TRP A 758 2.57 1.21 24.03
C TRP A 758 3.53 0.03 24.16
N VAL A 759 3.59 -0.81 23.14
CA VAL A 759 4.63 -1.81 22.94
C VAL A 759 5.35 -1.54 21.62
N ASN A 760 6.67 -1.72 21.61
CA ASN A 760 7.60 -1.50 20.50
C ASN A 760 7.53 -0.09 19.88
N GLY A 761 6.90 0.86 20.58
CA GLY A 761 6.68 2.23 20.10
C GLY A 761 5.53 2.40 19.11
N ASP A 762 5.09 1.34 18.43
CA ASP A 762 4.14 1.41 17.32
C ASP A 762 2.74 0.86 17.64
N GLN A 763 2.62 0.01 18.66
CA GLN A 763 1.36 -0.60 19.04
C GLN A 763 0.84 -0.05 20.38
N LEU A 764 -0.27 0.70 20.33
CA LEU A 764 -1.01 1.11 21.53
C LEU A 764 -1.69 -0.12 22.16
N LEU A 765 -1.31 -0.46 23.38
CA LEU A 765 -1.92 -1.52 24.17
C LEU A 765 -3.23 -1.06 24.84
N GLY A 766 -3.29 0.21 25.26
CA GLY A 766 -4.48 0.77 25.90
C GLY A 766 -4.24 2.12 26.56
N MET A 767 -5.35 2.77 26.92
CA MET A 767 -5.36 4.08 27.57
C MET A 767 -6.03 3.97 28.94
N ASP A 768 -5.40 4.51 29.97
CA ASP A 768 -5.98 4.61 31.32
C ASP A 768 -6.14 6.08 31.73
N TYR A 769 -7.34 6.42 32.18
CA TYR A 769 -7.73 7.79 32.56
C TYR A 769 -7.75 8.00 34.07
N THR A 770 -7.52 6.95 34.87
CA THR A 770 -7.69 7.00 36.32
C THR A 770 -6.47 6.44 37.07
N PRO A 771 -5.82 7.23 37.94
CA PRO A 771 -4.72 6.73 38.76
C PRO A 771 -5.22 5.74 39.84
N PRO A 772 -4.48 4.66 40.17
CA PRO A 772 -3.19 4.28 39.59
C PRO A 772 -3.35 3.75 38.16
N TYR A 773 -2.51 4.24 37.23
CA TYR A 773 -2.59 3.88 35.81
C TYR A 773 -2.10 2.45 35.58
N GLN A 774 -2.98 1.58 35.12
CA GLN A 774 -2.74 0.16 34.95
C GLN A 774 -3.34 -0.36 33.65
N LEU A 775 -2.61 -1.27 33.01
CA LEU A 775 -3.08 -1.97 31.82
C LEU A 775 -2.65 -3.43 31.86
N SER A 776 -3.57 -4.34 31.57
CA SER A 776 -3.27 -5.75 31.39
C SER A 776 -3.07 -6.07 29.91
N TRP A 777 -1.96 -6.71 29.55
CA TRP A 777 -1.60 -7.06 28.16
C TRP A 777 -1.35 -8.57 28.00
N SER A 778 -1.91 -9.21 26.97
CA SER A 778 -1.63 -10.64 26.65
C SER A 778 -0.42 -10.79 25.76
N THR A 779 0.48 -11.71 26.10
CA THR A 779 1.76 -11.94 25.41
C THR A 779 1.76 -13.20 24.56
N ASP A 780 0.95 -13.24 23.50
CA ASP A 780 0.74 -14.49 22.75
C ASP A 780 1.87 -14.81 21.76
N THR A 781 2.66 -13.79 21.39
CA THR A 781 3.78 -13.94 20.44
C THR A 781 5.11 -13.94 21.19
N PRO A 782 6.00 -14.92 20.93
CA PRO A 782 7.35 -14.90 21.47
C PRO A 782 8.21 -13.81 20.85
N GLY A 783 9.08 -13.20 21.62
CA GLY A 783 9.96 -12.15 21.10
C GLY A 783 10.48 -11.18 22.15
N SER A 784 11.29 -10.25 21.67
CA SER A 784 11.72 -9.08 22.44
C SER A 784 10.68 -7.99 22.28
N TYR A 785 10.30 -7.36 23.39
CA TYR A 785 9.36 -6.25 23.39
C TYR A 785 9.90 -5.07 24.19
N VAL A 786 9.52 -3.85 23.83
CA VAL A 786 9.82 -2.64 24.61
C VAL A 786 8.51 -1.96 24.99
N LEU A 787 8.22 -1.85 26.28
CA LEU A 787 7.01 -1.16 26.75
C LEU A 787 7.30 0.34 26.99
N ASN A 788 6.41 1.21 26.54
CA ASN A 788 6.47 2.66 26.77
C ASN A 788 5.14 3.15 27.35
N ALA A 789 5.18 4.21 28.15
CA ALA A 789 3.98 4.90 28.62
C ALA A 789 4.06 6.38 28.23
N LEU A 790 2.96 6.93 27.73
CA LEU A 790 2.81 8.33 27.35
C LEU A 790 1.74 8.95 28.27
N ALA A 791 2.14 9.83 29.17
CA ALA A 791 1.25 10.56 30.04
C ALA A 791 0.83 11.89 29.41
N MET A 792 -0.47 12.10 29.30
CA MET A 792 -1.09 13.33 28.83
C MET A 792 -1.26 14.30 29.99
N VAL A 793 -0.68 15.49 29.88
CA VAL A 793 -0.74 16.57 30.87
C VAL A 793 -1.86 17.53 30.47
N ASP A 794 -2.72 17.91 31.42
CA ASP A 794 -3.89 18.77 31.17
C ASP A 794 -3.54 20.04 30.36
N ASN A 795 -4.06 20.13 29.13
CA ASN A 795 -3.89 21.28 28.21
C ASN A 795 -2.44 21.72 27.95
N GLU A 796 -1.43 20.90 28.28
CA GLU A 796 -0.01 21.28 28.26
C GLU A 796 0.89 20.30 27.47
N GLY A 797 0.34 19.20 26.93
CA GLY A 797 1.07 18.26 26.05
C GLY A 797 1.20 16.86 26.64
N SER A 798 2.22 16.11 26.23
CA SER A 798 2.45 14.72 26.64
C SER A 798 3.91 14.45 27.02
N VAL A 799 4.14 13.59 28.01
CA VAL A 799 5.47 13.16 28.46
C VAL A 799 5.58 11.64 28.33
N CYS A 800 6.65 11.13 27.75
CA CYS A 800 6.86 9.70 27.55
C CYS A 800 7.83 9.10 28.59
N SER A 801 7.68 7.81 28.89
CA SER A 801 8.60 7.05 29.71
C SER A 801 9.77 6.54 28.88
N LEU A 802 10.87 6.18 29.57
CA LEU A 802 11.86 5.27 29.00
C LEU A 802 11.21 3.95 28.61
N GLY A 803 11.77 3.29 27.59
CA GLY A 803 11.36 1.95 27.19
C GLY A 803 11.76 0.90 28.23
N VAL A 804 10.84 -0.01 28.53
CA VAL A 804 11.07 -1.16 29.42
C VAL A 804 11.14 -2.42 28.57
N PRO A 805 12.35 -2.93 28.26
CA PRO A 805 12.50 -4.14 27.48
C PRO A 805 12.03 -5.37 28.28
N ILE A 806 11.31 -6.29 27.64
CA ILE A 806 10.93 -7.59 28.19
C ILE A 806 11.13 -8.69 27.13
N GLN A 807 11.10 -9.95 27.57
CA GLN A 807 11.27 -11.13 26.72
C GLN A 807 10.09 -12.08 26.89
N VAL A 808 9.40 -12.43 25.82
CA VAL A 808 8.39 -13.50 25.83
C VAL A 808 9.03 -14.78 25.31
N ARG A 809 9.00 -15.86 26.11
CA ARG A 809 9.67 -17.14 25.77
C ARG A 809 9.10 -17.77 24.50
N GLN A 810 9.97 -18.41 23.71
CA GLN A 810 9.53 -19.29 22.63
C GLN A 810 9.04 -20.65 23.18
N PRO A 811 7.80 -21.08 22.89
CA PRO A 811 7.31 -22.37 23.34
C PRO A 811 7.92 -23.53 22.53
N THR A 812 8.14 -24.65 23.21
CA THR A 812 8.46 -25.93 22.58
C THR A 812 7.17 -26.58 22.08
N ARG A 813 7.13 -26.95 20.79
CA ARG A 813 5.98 -27.60 20.17
C ARG A 813 6.19 -29.11 20.02
N VAL A 814 5.24 -29.89 20.53
CA VAL A 814 5.17 -31.34 20.39
C VAL A 814 3.89 -31.70 19.64
N THR A 815 4.02 -32.57 18.63
CA THR A 815 2.88 -33.06 17.86
C THR A 815 2.84 -34.58 17.96
N THR A 816 1.67 -35.13 18.29
CA THR A 816 1.46 -36.57 18.49
C THR A 816 0.12 -36.99 17.88
N SER A 817 0.03 -38.22 17.39
CA SER A 817 -1.19 -38.76 16.78
C SER A 817 -1.65 -40.03 17.48
N VAL A 818 -2.90 -40.43 17.26
CA VAL A 818 -3.39 -41.75 17.66
C VAL A 818 -2.54 -42.83 16.97
N ALA A 819 -1.86 -43.67 17.76
CA ALA A 819 -0.83 -44.56 17.20
C ALA A 819 -1.31 -46.01 16.97
N ARG A 820 -2.45 -46.42 17.54
CA ARG A 820 -2.90 -47.83 17.54
C ARG A 820 -4.42 -47.95 17.57
N ILE A 821 -4.94 -49.10 17.13
CA ILE A 821 -6.37 -49.50 17.20
C ILE A 821 -6.97 -49.54 18.63
N ARG A 822 -6.17 -49.32 19.66
CA ARG A 822 -6.59 -49.29 21.07
C ARG A 822 -6.46 -47.90 21.69
N ASP A 823 -6.12 -46.93 20.86
CA ASP A 823 -5.86 -45.56 21.23
C ASP A 823 -6.95 -44.62 20.72
N ASP A 824 -7.92 -45.11 19.96
CA ASP A 824 -9.20 -44.44 19.74
C ASP A 824 -10.38 -45.43 19.85
N GLY A 825 -11.57 -44.89 20.09
CA GLY A 825 -12.79 -45.67 20.13
C GLY A 825 -13.98 -44.86 20.59
N GLN A 826 -15.17 -45.44 20.44
CA GLN A 826 -16.42 -44.80 20.82
C GLN A 826 -17.32 -45.74 21.61
N GLU A 827 -17.99 -45.20 22.62
CA GLU A 827 -18.93 -45.89 23.50
C GLU A 827 -20.37 -45.42 23.23
N ASN A 828 -21.27 -46.36 23.03
CA ASN A 828 -22.70 -46.10 22.98
C ASN A 828 -23.23 -45.86 24.39
N LYS A 829 -23.68 -44.63 24.70
CA LYS A 829 -24.07 -44.25 26.07
C LYS A 829 -25.38 -44.89 26.55
N MET A 830 -26.17 -45.50 25.66
CA MET A 830 -27.43 -46.17 26.02
C MET A 830 -27.23 -47.59 26.56
N ASN A 831 -26.18 -48.29 26.12
CA ASN A 831 -25.94 -49.69 26.49
C ASN A 831 -24.48 -50.01 26.91
N GLY A 832 -23.60 -49.01 26.88
CA GLY A 832 -22.19 -49.10 27.28
C GLY A 832 -21.29 -49.83 26.28
N ALA A 833 -21.77 -50.22 25.09
CA ALA A 833 -20.94 -50.96 24.14
C ALA A 833 -19.80 -50.09 23.57
N VAL A 834 -18.55 -50.57 23.65
CA VAL A 834 -17.35 -49.86 23.17
C VAL A 834 -16.83 -50.47 21.86
N VAL A 835 -16.70 -49.64 20.83
CA VAL A 835 -16.16 -49.99 19.51
C VAL A 835 -14.80 -49.32 19.32
N ARG A 836 -13.82 -50.03 18.76
CA ARG A 836 -12.43 -49.55 18.55
C ARG A 836 -11.85 -49.94 17.19
N ASN A 837 -12.70 -50.46 16.31
CA ASN A 837 -12.31 -50.95 14.98
C ASN A 837 -13.19 -50.35 13.87
N GLY A 838 -13.89 -49.26 14.18
CA GLY A 838 -14.61 -48.47 13.19
C GLY A 838 -13.63 -47.54 12.47
N ALA A 839 -13.90 -47.21 11.21
CA ALA A 839 -13.09 -46.25 10.45
C ALA A 839 -13.51 -44.79 10.71
N GLU A 840 -14.59 -44.58 11.46
CA GLU A 840 -15.17 -43.27 11.78
C GLU A 840 -15.33 -43.09 13.30
N LEU A 841 -15.24 -41.84 13.74
CA LEU A 841 -15.53 -41.37 15.10
C LEU A 841 -16.77 -40.47 15.08
N ASP A 842 -17.86 -40.93 15.70
CA ASP A 842 -19.09 -40.14 15.83
C ASP A 842 -19.02 -39.17 17.02
N LEU A 843 -18.59 -37.94 16.75
CA LEU A 843 -18.54 -36.89 17.75
C LEU A 843 -19.95 -36.34 18.02
N GLY A 844 -20.47 -36.65 19.21
CA GLY A 844 -21.80 -36.26 19.68
C GLY A 844 -22.82 -37.39 19.53
N LEU A 845 -23.39 -37.54 18.32
CA LEU A 845 -24.41 -38.55 18.02
C LEU A 845 -23.95 -39.51 16.91
N HIS A 846 -24.16 -40.81 17.12
CA HIS A 846 -24.21 -41.78 16.03
C HIS A 846 -25.68 -41.89 15.59
N LYS A 847 -26.02 -41.24 14.47
CA LYS A 847 -27.41 -41.02 14.04
C LYS A 847 -28.21 -40.28 15.13
N THR A 848 -28.98 -41.00 15.93
CA THR A 848 -29.78 -40.46 17.04
C THR A 848 -29.28 -40.91 18.42
N THR A 849 -28.23 -41.72 18.48
CA THR A 849 -27.72 -42.31 19.73
C THR A 849 -26.55 -41.50 20.28
N PRO A 850 -26.61 -41.01 21.54
CA PRO A 850 -25.48 -40.33 22.17
C PRO A 850 -24.24 -41.22 22.27
N THR A 851 -23.11 -40.65 21.86
CA THR A 851 -21.83 -41.36 21.75
C THR A 851 -20.76 -40.62 22.56
N LEU A 852 -19.90 -41.38 23.23
CA LEU A 852 -18.71 -40.88 23.92
C LEU A 852 -17.47 -41.37 23.17
N VAL A 853 -16.71 -40.46 22.57
CA VAL A 853 -15.47 -40.77 21.83
C VAL A 853 -14.27 -40.59 22.75
N GLY A 854 -13.30 -41.51 22.71
CA GLY A 854 -12.05 -41.44 23.44
C GLY A 854 -10.84 -41.45 22.51
N LEU A 855 -9.88 -40.56 22.73
CA LEU A 855 -8.62 -40.43 21.98
C LEU A 855 -7.43 -40.46 22.94
N ARG A 856 -6.54 -41.42 22.78
CA ARG A 856 -5.38 -41.67 23.62
C ARG A 856 -4.10 -41.39 22.85
N MET A 857 -3.23 -40.51 23.34
CA MET A 857 -2.00 -40.14 22.64
C MET A 857 -0.83 -40.04 23.62
N SER A 858 0.38 -40.32 23.16
CA SER A 858 1.62 -40.18 23.97
C SER A 858 2.06 -38.73 23.96
N LEU A 859 2.38 -38.18 25.12
CA LEU A 859 2.78 -36.79 25.29
C LEU A 859 4.22 -36.72 25.80
N ASP A 860 5.13 -36.27 24.95
CA ASP A 860 6.53 -36.03 25.30
C ASP A 860 6.69 -34.65 25.93
N VAL A 861 5.97 -34.43 27.03
CA VAL A 861 6.00 -33.19 27.81
C VAL A 861 6.61 -33.48 29.18
N PRO A 862 7.69 -32.78 29.58
CA PRO A 862 8.33 -32.96 30.88
C PRO A 862 7.38 -32.70 32.07
N PRO A 863 7.57 -33.37 33.21
CA PRO A 863 6.81 -33.08 34.42
C PRO A 863 7.04 -31.64 34.89
N GLY A 864 5.96 -30.94 35.25
CA GLY A 864 6.01 -29.55 35.71
C GLY A 864 6.19 -28.49 34.62
N ALA A 865 6.12 -28.85 33.33
CA ALA A 865 6.06 -27.88 32.25
C ALA A 865 4.75 -27.07 32.28
N THR A 866 4.79 -25.81 31.85
CA THR A 866 3.59 -24.98 31.66
C THR A 866 3.11 -25.13 30.23
N ILE A 867 1.90 -25.65 30.05
CA ILE A 867 1.25 -25.79 28.74
C ILE A 867 0.71 -24.42 28.34
N THR A 868 1.16 -23.90 27.19
CA THR A 868 0.78 -22.59 26.67
C THR A 868 -0.25 -22.67 25.54
N GLY A 869 -0.43 -23.86 24.95
CA GLY A 869 -1.50 -24.15 24.00
C GLY A 869 -1.61 -25.64 23.70
N ALA A 870 -2.81 -26.14 23.46
CA ALA A 870 -3.02 -27.52 23.02
C ALA A 870 -4.31 -27.67 22.20
N TRP A 871 -4.28 -28.37 21.06
CA TRP A 871 -5.50 -28.64 20.29
C TRP A 871 -5.40 -29.95 19.53
N ILE A 872 -6.56 -30.57 19.27
CA ILE A 872 -6.64 -31.71 18.35
C ILE A 872 -7.07 -31.20 16.98
N GLN A 873 -6.31 -31.56 15.95
CA GLN A 873 -6.70 -31.46 14.55
C GLN A 873 -7.38 -32.77 14.11
N PHE A 874 -8.65 -32.68 13.74
CA PHE A 874 -9.39 -33.78 13.10
C PHE A 874 -9.37 -33.66 11.57
N SER A 875 -9.60 -34.79 10.88
CA SER A 875 -10.01 -34.81 9.47
C SER A 875 -11.47 -35.27 9.36
N ALA A 876 -12.24 -34.61 8.50
CA ALA A 876 -13.63 -34.96 8.25
C ALA A 876 -13.75 -36.33 7.56
N GLN A 877 -14.63 -37.20 8.06
CA GLN A 877 -15.02 -38.42 7.35
C GLN A 877 -15.98 -38.10 6.20
N ASP A 878 -16.84 -37.09 6.37
CA ASP A 878 -17.84 -36.66 5.40
C ASP A 878 -18.28 -35.20 5.61
N ARG A 879 -19.06 -34.70 4.65
CA ARG A 879 -19.67 -33.37 4.72
C ARG A 879 -20.73 -33.33 5.82
N SER A 880 -20.62 -32.38 6.75
CA SER A 880 -21.60 -32.16 7.81
C SER A 880 -21.87 -30.66 8.03
N THR A 881 -23.14 -30.26 7.88
CA THR A 881 -23.57 -28.85 7.89
C THR A 881 -24.42 -28.46 9.10
N LEU A 882 -24.91 -29.43 9.89
CA LEU A 882 -25.77 -29.17 11.04
C LEU A 882 -24.98 -28.62 12.22
N GLY A 883 -25.56 -27.80 13.10
CA GLY A 883 -24.88 -27.33 14.31
C GLY A 883 -24.49 -28.48 15.26
N SER A 884 -23.36 -28.35 15.96
CA SER A 884 -22.90 -29.32 16.97
C SER A 884 -22.20 -28.62 18.13
N GLN A 885 -22.30 -29.19 19.32
CA GLN A 885 -21.56 -28.75 20.51
C GLN A 885 -21.13 -29.96 21.33
N LEU A 886 -19.85 -30.00 21.66
CA LEU A 886 -19.16 -31.08 22.34
C LEU A 886 -18.50 -30.56 23.61
N SER A 887 -18.48 -31.39 24.63
CA SER A 887 -17.71 -31.26 25.85
C SER A 887 -16.48 -32.17 25.75
N VAL A 888 -15.33 -31.64 26.13
CA VAL A 888 -14.04 -32.33 26.13
C VAL A 888 -13.48 -32.39 27.55
N THR A 889 -13.13 -33.59 28.00
CA THR A 889 -12.47 -33.86 29.29
C THR A 889 -11.27 -34.79 29.08
N ALA A 890 -10.42 -35.00 30.08
CA ALA A 890 -9.34 -35.99 30.04
C ALA A 890 -9.51 -37.06 31.14
N GLU A 891 -8.87 -38.23 30.98
CA GLU A 891 -8.74 -39.23 32.06
C GLU A 891 -7.76 -38.70 33.12
N ALA A 892 -8.26 -38.42 34.33
CA ALA A 892 -7.46 -37.94 35.47
C ALA A 892 -6.57 -39.05 36.04
N SER A 893 -5.49 -39.36 35.33
CA SER A 893 -4.51 -40.40 35.68
C SER A 893 -3.12 -40.01 35.21
N ASP A 894 -2.09 -40.49 35.91
CA ASP A 894 -0.69 -40.21 35.56
C ASP A 894 -0.33 -40.80 34.18
N ARG A 895 -0.97 -41.93 33.81
CA ARG A 895 -0.76 -42.62 32.54
C ARG A 895 -2.02 -43.40 32.14
N ALA A 896 -2.74 -42.90 31.15
CA ALA A 896 -3.94 -43.55 30.63
C ALA A 896 -3.63 -44.94 30.05
N ARG A 897 -4.41 -45.94 30.46
CA ARG A 897 -4.33 -47.31 29.92
C ARG A 897 -5.11 -47.43 28.60
N PRO A 898 -4.68 -48.29 27.66
CA PRO A 898 -5.38 -48.44 26.38
C PRO A 898 -6.87 -48.79 26.51
N ILE A 899 -7.67 -48.35 25.54
CA ILE A 899 -9.12 -48.52 25.53
C ILE A 899 -9.46 -50.00 25.35
N ARG A 900 -10.37 -50.53 26.18
CA ARG A 900 -10.84 -51.94 26.18
C ARG A 900 -12.28 -52.04 25.67
N LYS A 901 -12.69 -53.22 25.17
CA LYS A 901 -14.08 -53.49 24.72
C LYS A 901 -15.08 -53.77 25.87
N ALA A 902 -14.66 -53.56 27.12
CA ALA A 902 -15.55 -53.78 28.26
C ALA A 902 -16.71 -52.76 28.23
N ALA A 903 -17.90 -53.19 28.62
CA ALA A 903 -19.05 -52.29 28.69
C ALA A 903 -18.74 -51.12 29.64
N TYR A 904 -19.10 -49.89 29.24
CA TYR A 904 -18.83 -48.65 29.98
C TYR A 904 -17.33 -48.35 30.19
N GLY A 905 -16.46 -48.90 29.34
CA GLY A 905 -15.00 -48.81 29.48
C GLY A 905 -14.39 -47.42 29.23
N LEU A 906 -15.13 -46.49 28.62
CA LEU A 906 -14.77 -45.08 28.49
C LEU A 906 -15.47 -44.21 29.55
N SER A 907 -16.77 -44.42 29.77
CA SER A 907 -17.53 -43.61 30.75
C SER A 907 -17.14 -43.87 32.21
N SER A 908 -16.58 -45.03 32.53
CA SER A 908 -16.07 -45.35 33.87
C SER A 908 -14.69 -44.75 34.18
N ARG A 909 -14.05 -44.06 33.24
CA ARG A 909 -12.75 -43.43 33.47
C ARG A 909 -12.89 -42.20 34.38
N PRO A 910 -12.03 -42.03 35.39
CA PRO A 910 -12.03 -40.82 36.21
C PRO A 910 -11.71 -39.62 35.32
N ARG A 911 -12.45 -38.51 35.46
CA ARG A 911 -12.30 -37.33 34.61
C ARG A 911 -11.52 -36.23 35.31
N THR A 912 -10.85 -35.40 34.51
CA THR A 912 -10.32 -34.09 34.93
C THR A 912 -11.43 -33.23 35.51
N THR A 913 -11.07 -32.27 36.36
CA THR A 913 -12.02 -31.26 36.83
C THR A 913 -12.28 -30.18 35.77
N ALA A 914 -11.28 -29.89 34.94
CA ALA A 914 -11.38 -29.05 33.78
C ALA A 914 -12.17 -29.72 32.66
N GLU A 915 -12.95 -28.90 31.96
CA GLU A 915 -13.81 -29.28 30.82
C GLU A 915 -13.77 -28.14 29.79
N VAL A 916 -13.63 -28.48 28.50
CA VAL A 916 -13.61 -27.52 27.39
C VAL A 916 -14.80 -27.75 26.46
N VAL A 917 -15.52 -26.68 26.11
CA VAL A 917 -16.65 -26.75 25.17
C VAL A 917 -16.20 -26.41 23.76
N TRP A 918 -16.43 -27.31 22.81
CA TRP A 918 -16.17 -27.12 21.39
C TRP A 918 -17.46 -27.02 20.58
N LYS A 919 -17.56 -26.00 19.71
CA LYS A 919 -18.66 -25.85 18.74
C LYS A 919 -18.11 -25.95 17.31
N PRO A 920 -17.94 -27.17 16.77
CA PRO A 920 -17.34 -27.33 15.44
C PRO A 920 -18.18 -26.65 14.35
N GLY A 921 -17.51 -25.90 13.47
CA GLY A 921 -18.12 -25.30 12.28
C GLY A 921 -18.57 -26.34 11.25
N ILE A 922 -19.04 -25.87 10.10
CA ILE A 922 -19.45 -26.72 8.96
C ILE A 922 -18.21 -27.45 8.39
N TRP A 923 -18.31 -28.77 8.19
CA TRP A 923 -17.30 -29.58 7.49
C TRP A 923 -17.77 -29.77 6.05
N ARG A 924 -17.12 -29.09 5.10
CA ARG A 924 -17.67 -28.88 3.74
C ARG A 924 -17.53 -30.09 2.82
N TYR A 925 -16.52 -30.92 3.01
CA TYR A 925 -16.25 -32.12 2.22
C TYR A 925 -15.52 -33.18 3.06
N ALA A 926 -15.51 -34.44 2.59
CA ALA A 926 -14.73 -35.52 3.20
C ALA A 926 -13.24 -35.23 3.05
N GLY A 927 -12.45 -35.49 4.10
CA GLY A 927 -11.02 -35.18 4.14
C GLY A 927 -10.70 -33.75 4.57
N ALA A 928 -11.69 -32.85 4.71
CA ALA A 928 -11.46 -31.49 5.20
C ALA A 928 -10.69 -31.52 6.54
N ARG A 929 -9.57 -30.82 6.61
CA ARG A 929 -8.67 -30.75 7.77
C ARG A 929 -8.10 -29.33 7.85
N GLY A 930 -8.57 -28.54 8.80
CA GLY A 930 -8.08 -27.19 9.06
C GLY A 930 -8.74 -26.62 10.31
N ALA A 931 -8.74 -25.30 10.46
CA ALA A 931 -9.27 -24.61 11.66
C ALA A 931 -10.72 -25.02 12.02
N ARG A 932 -11.58 -25.33 11.03
CA ARG A 932 -12.97 -25.78 11.26
C ARG A 932 -13.07 -27.19 11.87
N GLN A 933 -12.02 -27.98 11.76
CA GLN A 933 -11.87 -29.33 12.31
C GLN A 933 -10.93 -29.38 13.51
N ALA A 934 -10.36 -28.25 13.94
CA ALA A 934 -9.55 -28.17 15.15
C ALA A 934 -10.45 -27.95 16.39
N THR A 935 -10.05 -28.51 17.53
CA THR A 935 -10.64 -28.15 18.82
C THR A 935 -10.22 -26.74 19.23
N PRO A 936 -10.92 -26.10 20.19
CA PRO A 936 -10.40 -24.97 20.93
C PRO A 936 -9.20 -25.43 21.78
N ASP A 937 -8.57 -24.48 22.47
CA ASP A 937 -7.46 -24.78 23.37
C ASP A 937 -7.87 -25.74 24.50
N LEU A 938 -7.11 -26.83 24.61
CA LEU A 938 -7.23 -27.93 25.56
C LEU A 938 -6.15 -27.86 26.65
N SER A 939 -5.34 -26.79 26.69
CA SER A 939 -4.29 -26.59 27.68
C SER A 939 -4.75 -26.83 29.13
N PRO A 940 -5.96 -26.43 29.59
CA PRO A 940 -6.36 -26.67 30.98
C PRO A 940 -6.49 -28.16 31.31
N LEU A 941 -6.91 -28.98 30.33
CA LEU A 941 -7.06 -30.42 30.51
C LEU A 941 -5.71 -31.11 30.65
N LEU A 942 -4.74 -30.70 29.83
CA LEU A 942 -3.41 -31.32 29.83
C LEU A 942 -2.55 -30.83 30.99
N GLN A 943 -2.71 -29.57 31.42
CA GLN A 943 -2.03 -29.04 32.60
C GLN A 943 -2.37 -29.87 33.85
N GLU A 944 -3.66 -30.21 34.06
CA GLU A 944 -4.07 -31.11 35.16
C GLU A 944 -3.38 -32.47 35.14
N LEU A 945 -2.94 -32.96 33.98
CA LEU A 945 -2.22 -34.23 33.85
C LEU A 945 -0.72 -34.07 34.09
N VAL A 946 -0.11 -33.02 33.53
CA VAL A 946 1.34 -32.73 33.63
C VAL A 946 1.75 -32.32 35.04
N ASP A 947 0.83 -31.72 35.81
CA ASP A 947 1.03 -31.35 37.21
C ASP A 947 0.94 -32.54 38.19
N ARG A 948 0.55 -33.73 37.70
CA ARG A 948 0.40 -34.89 38.58
C ARG A 948 1.78 -35.40 39.00
N PRO A 949 1.97 -35.77 40.28
CA PRO A 949 3.27 -36.18 40.81
C PRO A 949 3.84 -37.46 40.16
N GLY A 950 2.99 -38.28 39.52
CA GLY A 950 3.41 -39.47 38.76
C GLY A 950 3.58 -39.24 37.26
N TRP A 951 3.36 -38.01 36.74
CA TRP A 951 3.52 -37.71 35.32
C TRP A 951 5.00 -37.82 34.89
N GLN A 952 5.21 -38.35 33.69
CA GLN A 952 6.51 -38.50 33.06
C GLN A 952 6.36 -38.23 31.56
N SER A 953 7.37 -37.63 30.93
CA SER A 953 7.43 -37.49 29.47
C SER A 953 7.25 -38.86 28.80
N GLY A 954 6.39 -38.94 27.79
CA GLY A 954 5.98 -40.18 27.11
C GLY A 954 4.81 -40.91 27.78
N ASN A 955 4.25 -40.37 28.86
CA ASN A 955 2.96 -40.84 29.37
C ASN A 955 1.84 -40.49 28.40
N HIS A 956 0.74 -41.24 28.48
CA HIS A 956 -0.37 -41.06 27.55
C HIS A 956 -1.53 -40.36 28.24
N ALA A 957 -2.09 -39.35 27.58
CA ALA A 957 -3.36 -38.75 27.92
C ALA A 957 -4.50 -39.47 27.18
N LEU A 958 -5.68 -39.55 27.77
CA LEU A 958 -6.91 -39.99 27.11
C LEU A 958 -7.92 -38.84 27.18
N LEU A 959 -8.23 -38.23 26.03
CA LEU A 959 -9.22 -37.17 25.87
C LEU A 959 -10.58 -37.78 25.49
N LEU A 960 -11.66 -37.25 26.06
CA LEU A 960 -13.01 -37.78 26.02
C LEU A 960 -13.97 -36.72 25.49
N PHE A 961 -14.72 -37.04 24.43
CA PHE A 961 -15.61 -36.14 23.70
C PHE A 961 -17.06 -36.64 23.76
N GLU A 962 -17.98 -35.78 24.21
CA GLU A 962 -19.41 -36.09 24.24
C GLU A 962 -20.26 -34.83 24.05
N GLY A 963 -21.49 -34.94 23.55
CA GLY A 963 -22.35 -33.78 23.37
C GLY A 963 -23.52 -34.04 22.42
N PHE A 964 -23.94 -33.00 21.70
CA PHE A 964 -25.06 -33.06 20.75
C PHE A 964 -24.66 -32.56 19.36
N GLY A 965 -25.48 -32.91 18.36
CA GLY A 965 -25.14 -32.74 16.94
C GLY A 965 -24.24 -33.87 16.44
N GLN A 966 -23.88 -33.81 15.16
CA GLN A 966 -23.11 -34.87 14.51
C GLN A 966 -21.94 -34.30 13.71
N ARG A 967 -20.71 -34.67 14.10
CA ARG A 967 -19.50 -34.58 13.28
C ARG A 967 -18.88 -35.97 13.21
N ARG A 968 -18.55 -36.44 12.01
CA ARG A 968 -17.85 -37.71 11.86
C ARG A 968 -16.44 -37.45 11.43
N ALA A 969 -15.49 -37.80 12.29
CA ALA A 969 -14.07 -37.68 12.00
C ALA A 969 -13.50 -39.02 11.57
N GLN A 970 -12.39 -38.99 10.84
CA GLN A 970 -11.64 -40.20 10.50
C GLN A 970 -10.98 -40.77 11.76
N ALA A 971 -11.10 -42.09 11.94
CA ALA A 971 -10.44 -42.83 13.01
C ALA A 971 -9.06 -43.36 12.54
N PHE A 972 -8.22 -43.79 13.46
CA PHE A 972 -6.92 -44.42 13.16
C PHE A 972 -7.02 -45.56 12.15
N GLN A 973 -8.10 -46.35 12.22
CA GLN A 973 -8.32 -47.54 11.41
C GLN A 973 -8.61 -47.20 9.94
N LYS A 974 -8.79 -45.92 9.60
CA LYS A 974 -8.95 -45.47 8.22
C LYS A 974 -7.66 -45.69 7.41
N GLY A 975 -6.49 -45.51 8.02
CA GLY A 975 -5.18 -45.88 7.45
C GLY A 975 -4.53 -44.84 6.53
N ASP A 976 -5.18 -43.71 6.27
CA ASP A 976 -4.75 -42.69 5.30
C ASP A 976 -3.89 -41.55 5.94
N HIS A 977 -3.31 -41.76 7.13
CA HIS A 977 -2.51 -40.75 7.89
C HIS A 977 -3.26 -39.49 8.34
N TYR A 978 -4.58 -39.54 8.40
CA TYR A 978 -5.47 -38.45 8.82
C TYR A 978 -6.10 -38.67 10.19
N GLU A 979 -5.52 -39.55 11.01
CA GLU A 979 -5.96 -39.73 12.39
C GLU A 979 -5.94 -38.40 13.17
N PRO A 980 -6.72 -38.30 14.26
CA PRO A 980 -6.68 -37.14 15.13
C PRO A 980 -5.26 -36.90 15.66
N THR A 981 -4.78 -35.67 15.49
CA THR A 981 -3.43 -35.25 15.90
C THR A 981 -3.54 -34.19 16.99
N LEU A 982 -2.92 -34.43 18.13
CA LEU A 982 -2.80 -33.48 19.22
C LEU A 982 -1.49 -32.68 19.05
N VAL A 983 -1.64 -31.37 19.00
CA VAL A 983 -0.54 -30.41 19.08
C VAL A 983 -0.51 -29.87 20.51
N VAL A 984 0.68 -29.79 21.11
CA VAL A 984 0.90 -29.21 22.44
C VAL A 984 2.09 -28.27 22.37
N GLU A 985 1.91 -27.08 22.90
CA GLU A 985 2.94 -26.06 23.07
C GLU A 985 3.15 -25.86 24.57
N TYR A 986 4.42 -25.87 24.99
CA TYR A 986 4.78 -25.70 26.39
C TYR A 986 6.07 -24.92 26.56
N VAL A 987 6.25 -24.31 27.72
CA VAL A 987 7.51 -23.71 28.15
C VAL A 987 8.02 -24.42 29.41
N GLN A 988 9.35 -24.46 29.52
CA GLN A 988 10.06 -25.02 30.67
C GLN A 988 11.00 -23.96 31.26
#